data_AF-A0AAN6PQ31-F1
#
_entry.id   AF-A0AAN6PQ31-F1
#
_cell.length_a   1.000
_cell.length_b   1.000
_cell.length_c   1.000
_cell.angle_alpha   90.00
_cell.angle_beta   90.00
_cell.angle_gamma   90.00
#
_symmetry.space_group_name_H-M   'P 1'
#
loop_
_entity.id
_entity.type
_entity.pdbx_description
1 polymer ?
#
loop_
_entity_poly.entity_id
_entity_poly.type
_entity_poly.pdbx_seq_one_letter_code
_entity_poly.pdbx_strand_id
1 'polypeptide(L)'
;MGLLVPLTALAVALGHGAVAATTAGDSLVNCLRSSLSPEASVYFPGDGGFANDTIRWNRNHQPTFSVVAAVGNEHDVRVSITCATSSGTPFLITGPRHGYSSSWGTLQDGLEIYTGAFGHVDVDIAASTMTVGGAAVFKTVSDTLQPVGKIITVGGASCVGMVGASLGAGVGRLQGLYGLMHDSMLSARLMLPNTTVVEVSERSNPELFWGLRGAGFNFGFVLNATYRVYDSPASGTNFNADFEFPMSGVRAFYQALHDQIETGMPAPLCLATGLQFNRTTNATSLKVNAVYAGPEDEGRQAVQFLSDLGTNLRHNFTQVPWNRLNRNVYFLNGNPAVDICTPGGVRGDTYGVAFNKIDVEAHVSTSEQFDYMLNKYPEMRSSGNGGYFCANQAVVARGEHYTAYPWRRAVGYQTFGFVYGANTTTTPADIEDIPTKLRATLAATAGTPDGLNTYVGFSHGDESARAIWSEANLHRLTALKREYDPHGLFSCTNTNGTHGTNGPNGASGPGQLRVAIIGGGIVGVAAALGLRRRNMAVRLYEQAGDFREIGAGVAFTTNAQACMALLSPAILAAMKAVSTKNESPYYTYVDGYRRGPGQTDDDADLSETQLYRLHAGTTGFDACHRAHFLDEMVKHVPEGMVEFGKRFDTYAFDEEREEYTLRFEDGSTATADVVIGCDGIKSRVRQVLLGEANPASYPTFAHQVAFRGLVSMDRAVAALGKDKAHNQCMHTGPGAHLLTFPVAQHTLMNVVAFAPAPGAWTHERMVAPATAEEVRAAFAGWRPAVRAITGLLLGDRGVEDGGGRLDKWAIFDTYEHPAPTYASGGVCIAGDAAHAASPHHGAGAGAGIEDALALATVLELAVERLQGDDASNRRRKSATVAAALAAYDAVRRERTQWLVRSSREVSKTYEWANPDCGTDPEKCLRDIEWRAHKIWHFDIEGMMAEAKAAFARFLSAPSES
;
A
#
# COMPACT_ATOMS: atom_id res chain seq x y z
N MET A 1 39.79 -37.13 -25.68
CA MET A 1 40.34 -36.63 -26.95
C MET A 1 39.83 -37.55 -28.06
N GLY A 2 39.19 -37.00 -29.10
CA GLY A 2 38.48 -37.73 -30.18
C GLY A 2 36.97 -37.67 -29.97
N LEU A 3 36.19 -36.66 -30.41
CA LEU A 3 36.02 -36.06 -31.75
C LEU A 3 35.52 -37.06 -32.80
N LEU A 4 34.22 -37.02 -33.11
CA LEU A 4 33.65 -36.83 -34.47
C LEU A 4 32.13 -37.16 -34.52
N VAL A 5 31.38 -36.18 -35.01
CA VAL A 5 29.98 -36.17 -35.52
C VAL A 5 30.10 -36.17 -37.07
N PRO A 6 29.09 -36.39 -37.96
CA PRO A 6 27.65 -36.72 -37.84
C PRO A 6 27.19 -37.92 -38.72
N LEU A 7 25.91 -38.28 -38.66
CA LEU A 7 25.22 -39.00 -39.74
C LEU A 7 23.80 -38.43 -39.96
N THR A 8 23.58 -37.95 -41.18
CA THR A 8 22.31 -37.53 -41.77
C THR A 8 21.49 -38.75 -42.20
N ALA A 9 20.17 -38.73 -42.00
CA ALA A 9 19.25 -39.65 -42.69
C ALA A 9 17.86 -39.03 -42.94
N LEU A 10 17.63 -38.80 -44.24
CA LEU A 10 16.41 -38.80 -45.04
C LEU A 10 15.03 -38.95 -44.37
N ALA A 11 14.17 -37.99 -44.72
CA ALA A 11 12.73 -37.98 -44.51
C ALA A 11 11.98 -38.88 -45.51
N VAL A 12 10.91 -39.52 -45.03
CA VAL A 12 9.80 -40.06 -45.85
C VAL A 12 8.55 -39.26 -45.50
N ALA A 13 7.96 -38.64 -46.52
CA ALA A 13 6.70 -37.92 -46.42
C ALA A 13 5.51 -38.88 -46.55
N LEU A 14 4.55 -38.78 -45.62
CA LEU A 14 3.16 -39.18 -45.82
C LEU A 14 2.30 -38.00 -45.41
N GLY A 15 1.67 -37.37 -46.41
CA GLY A 15 0.74 -36.28 -46.19
C GLY A 15 -0.58 -36.78 -45.61
N HIS A 16 -1.05 -36.12 -44.56
CA HIS A 16 -2.46 -35.94 -44.26
C HIS A 16 -2.66 -34.45 -44.01
N GLY A 17 -3.61 -33.85 -44.73
CA GLY A 17 -3.88 -32.42 -44.70
C GLY A 17 -4.25 -31.97 -43.29
N ALA A 18 -3.39 -31.14 -42.71
CA ALA A 18 -3.72 -30.34 -41.55
C ALA A 18 -4.37 -29.04 -42.06
N VAL A 19 -5.64 -28.83 -41.71
CA VAL A 19 -6.17 -27.47 -41.62
C VAL A 19 -5.36 -26.78 -40.54
N ALA A 20 -4.50 -25.85 -40.93
CA ALA A 20 -3.66 -25.10 -40.01
C ALA A 20 -4.57 -24.29 -39.08
N ALA A 21 -4.53 -24.59 -37.79
CA ALA A 21 -5.01 -23.67 -36.77
C ALA A 21 -4.09 -22.44 -36.81
N THR A 22 -4.54 -21.37 -37.45
CA THR A 22 -3.84 -20.07 -37.44
C THR A 22 -3.74 -19.58 -36.01
N THR A 23 -2.52 -19.35 -35.53
CA THR A 23 -2.30 -18.76 -34.21
C THR A 23 -2.80 -17.31 -34.21
N ALA A 24 -3.20 -16.78 -33.05
CA ALA A 24 -3.70 -15.41 -32.94
C ALA A 24 -2.68 -14.36 -33.48
N GLY A 25 -1.37 -14.63 -33.35
CA GLY A 25 -0.29 -13.79 -33.89
C GLY A 25 -0.27 -13.71 -35.42
N ASP A 26 -0.57 -14.81 -36.12
CA ASP A 26 -0.63 -14.83 -37.59
C ASP A 26 -1.81 -13.99 -38.11
N SER A 27 -2.92 -13.93 -37.36
CA SER A 27 -4.11 -13.16 -37.73
C SER A 27 -3.87 -11.65 -37.64
N LEU A 28 -3.19 -11.17 -36.59
CA LEU A 28 -2.86 -9.76 -36.40
C LEU A 28 -1.93 -9.25 -37.49
N VAL A 29 -0.82 -9.96 -37.72
CA VAL A 29 0.22 -9.54 -38.67
C VAL A 29 -0.32 -9.48 -40.09
N ASN A 30 -1.13 -10.47 -40.49
CA ASN A 30 -1.77 -10.47 -41.80
C ASN A 30 -2.77 -9.32 -41.94
N CYS A 31 -3.54 -9.02 -40.91
CA CYS A 31 -4.45 -7.86 -40.89
C CYS A 31 -3.67 -6.55 -41.10
N LEU A 32 -2.63 -6.31 -40.29
CA LEU A 32 -1.82 -5.08 -40.37
C LEU A 32 -1.17 -4.91 -41.75
N ARG A 33 -0.48 -5.94 -42.26
CA ARG A 33 0.22 -5.87 -43.56
C ARG A 33 -0.70 -5.63 -44.75
N SER A 34 -1.95 -6.09 -44.66
CA SER A 34 -2.92 -5.98 -45.76
C SER A 34 -3.67 -4.64 -45.77
N SER A 35 -3.76 -3.98 -44.61
CA SER A 35 -4.74 -2.89 -44.39
C SER A 35 -4.11 -1.55 -44.02
N LEU A 36 -2.85 -1.54 -43.56
CA LEU A 36 -2.11 -0.30 -43.30
C LEU A 36 -1.76 0.43 -44.60
N SER A 37 -1.65 1.74 -44.51
CA SER A 37 -1.27 2.59 -45.64
C SER A 37 0.23 2.43 -45.99
N PRO A 38 0.65 2.89 -47.19
CA PRO A 38 2.06 2.88 -47.58
C PRO A 38 2.98 3.75 -46.69
N GLU A 39 2.41 4.63 -45.86
CA GLU A 39 3.16 5.49 -44.93
C GLU A 39 3.49 4.79 -43.61
N ALA A 40 2.81 3.68 -43.32
CA ALA A 40 3.04 2.90 -42.10
C ALA A 40 4.16 1.88 -42.26
N SER A 41 4.71 1.43 -41.14
CA SER A 41 5.66 0.32 -41.07
C SER A 41 5.28 -0.68 -39.98
N VAL A 42 5.58 -1.95 -40.22
CA VAL A 42 5.38 -3.03 -39.24
C VAL A 42 6.75 -3.63 -38.90
N TYR A 43 7.12 -3.59 -37.63
CA TYR A 43 8.39 -4.11 -37.12
C TYR A 43 8.20 -5.28 -36.15
N PHE A 44 9.19 -6.16 -36.10
CA PHE A 44 9.24 -7.34 -35.23
C PHE A 44 10.51 -7.33 -34.37
N PRO A 45 10.53 -8.10 -33.27
CA PRO A 45 11.75 -8.30 -32.48
C PRO A 45 12.92 -8.73 -33.36
N GLY A 46 14.01 -7.96 -33.32
CA GLY A 46 15.19 -8.14 -34.17
C GLY A 46 15.35 -7.06 -35.24
N ASP A 47 14.28 -6.34 -35.60
CA ASP A 47 14.35 -5.21 -36.51
C ASP A 47 14.92 -3.96 -35.80
N GLY A 48 15.71 -3.15 -36.52
CA GLY A 48 16.23 -1.89 -35.99
C GLY A 48 15.14 -0.87 -35.64
N GLY A 49 14.06 -0.84 -36.43
CA GLY A 49 12.87 -0.03 -36.17
C GLY A 49 12.18 -0.43 -34.87
N PHE A 50 12.07 -1.74 -34.59
CA PHE A 50 11.47 -2.26 -33.36
C PHE A 50 12.21 -1.75 -32.12
N ALA A 51 13.55 -1.82 -32.08
CA ALA A 51 14.31 -1.36 -30.91
C ALA A 51 14.18 0.15 -30.68
N ASN A 52 14.23 0.96 -31.75
CA ASN A 52 14.10 2.42 -31.66
C ASN A 52 12.68 2.85 -31.27
N ASP A 53 11.68 2.13 -31.77
CA ASP A 53 10.28 2.47 -31.56
C ASP A 53 9.66 1.76 -30.36
N THR A 54 10.41 0.99 -29.55
CA THR A 54 9.90 0.43 -28.29
C THR A 54 10.63 0.98 -27.07
N ILE A 55 11.85 1.52 -27.24
CA ILE A 55 12.68 1.99 -26.13
C ILE A 55 12.00 3.13 -25.35
N ARG A 56 11.96 2.98 -24.03
CA ARG A 56 11.50 4.01 -23.08
C ARG A 56 12.69 4.72 -22.44
N TRP A 57 12.47 5.93 -21.91
CA TRP A 57 13.48 6.64 -21.11
C TRP A 57 13.79 5.91 -19.79
N ASN A 58 12.76 5.29 -19.19
CA ASN A 58 12.87 4.47 -18.00
C ASN A 58 12.75 2.99 -18.35
N ARG A 59 13.75 2.21 -17.95
CA ARG A 59 13.83 0.78 -18.21
C ARG A 59 13.10 -0.09 -17.20
N ASN A 60 12.64 0.47 -16.08
CA ASN A 60 11.85 -0.27 -15.11
C ASN A 60 10.40 -0.42 -15.58
N HIS A 61 9.78 -1.56 -15.28
CA HIS A 61 8.39 -1.87 -15.62
C HIS A 61 8.03 -1.57 -17.09
N GLN A 62 8.89 -1.93 -18.04
CA GLN A 62 8.60 -1.70 -19.46
C GLN A 62 7.53 -2.68 -19.95
N PRO A 63 6.58 -2.21 -20.79
CA PRO A 63 5.73 -3.13 -21.55
C PRO A 63 6.61 -3.93 -22.51
N THR A 64 6.18 -5.13 -22.85
CA THR A 64 6.80 -5.92 -23.92
C THR A 64 5.85 -6.03 -25.11
N PHE A 65 6.44 -6.03 -26.31
CA PHE A 65 5.71 -6.02 -27.57
C PHE A 65 6.16 -7.19 -28.43
N SER A 66 5.22 -7.79 -29.15
CA SER A 66 5.49 -8.80 -30.19
C SER A 66 5.51 -8.19 -31.59
N VAL A 67 4.85 -7.05 -31.77
CA VAL A 67 4.75 -6.31 -33.04
C VAL A 67 4.68 -4.81 -32.75
N VAL A 68 5.32 -3.99 -33.60
CA VAL A 68 5.10 -2.53 -33.65
C VAL A 68 4.43 -2.17 -34.96
N ALA A 69 3.33 -1.42 -34.90
CA ALA A 69 2.75 -0.69 -36.02
C ALA A 69 3.14 0.80 -35.88
N ALA A 70 4.15 1.23 -36.61
CA ALA A 70 4.52 2.64 -36.73
C ALA A 70 3.58 3.30 -37.73
N VAL A 71 2.62 4.08 -37.22
CA VAL A 71 1.52 4.64 -38.01
C VAL A 71 1.91 5.96 -38.68
N GLY A 72 1.49 6.16 -39.93
CA GLY A 72 1.74 7.40 -40.67
C GLY A 72 0.61 8.41 -40.55
N ASN A 73 -0.64 7.93 -40.48
CA ASN A 73 -1.84 8.77 -40.53
C ASN A 73 -3.01 8.21 -39.69
N GLU A 74 -4.15 8.91 -39.71
CA GLU A 74 -5.35 8.55 -38.94
C GLU A 74 -5.93 7.19 -39.35
N HIS A 75 -5.86 6.83 -40.63
CA HIS A 75 -6.35 5.52 -41.12
C HIS A 75 -5.54 4.37 -40.50
N ASP A 76 -4.22 4.54 -40.41
CA ASP A 76 -3.34 3.53 -39.83
C ASP A 76 -3.66 3.26 -38.35
N VAL A 77 -3.93 4.31 -37.55
CA VAL A 77 -4.34 4.16 -36.15
C VAL A 77 -5.63 3.34 -36.05
N ARG A 78 -6.64 3.68 -36.87
CA ARG A 78 -7.92 2.97 -36.92
C ARG A 78 -7.71 1.50 -37.27
N VAL A 79 -6.92 1.22 -38.30
CA VAL A 79 -6.61 -0.15 -38.74
C VAL A 79 -5.90 -0.93 -37.63
N SER A 80 -4.89 -0.34 -36.98
CA SER A 80 -4.16 -1.02 -35.91
C SER A 80 -5.06 -1.38 -34.73
N ILE A 81 -5.93 -0.47 -34.28
CA ILE A 81 -6.90 -0.76 -33.21
C ILE A 81 -7.88 -1.85 -33.65
N THR A 82 -8.39 -1.78 -34.89
CA THR A 82 -9.35 -2.75 -35.43
C THR A 82 -8.73 -4.14 -35.53
N CYS A 83 -7.51 -4.24 -36.06
CA CYS A 83 -6.78 -5.50 -36.17
C CYS A 83 -6.49 -6.10 -34.79
N ALA A 84 -5.99 -5.30 -33.84
CA ALA A 84 -5.72 -5.75 -32.47
C ALA A 84 -6.98 -6.23 -31.74
N THR A 85 -8.08 -5.48 -31.87
CA THR A 85 -9.37 -5.85 -31.26
C THR A 85 -9.90 -7.15 -31.87
N SER A 86 -9.80 -7.30 -33.20
CA SER A 86 -10.30 -8.49 -33.91
C SER A 86 -9.47 -9.74 -33.60
N SER A 87 -8.17 -9.60 -33.34
CA SER A 87 -7.28 -10.70 -32.98
C SER A 87 -7.24 -10.98 -31.47
N GLY A 88 -7.92 -10.18 -30.65
CA GLY A 88 -7.83 -10.24 -29.19
C GLY A 88 -6.44 -9.89 -28.65
N THR A 89 -5.62 -9.17 -29.43
CA THR A 89 -4.27 -8.78 -29.01
C THR A 89 -4.33 -7.48 -28.22
N PRO A 90 -3.81 -7.45 -26.97
CA PRO A 90 -3.75 -6.22 -26.21
C PRO A 90 -2.75 -5.25 -26.86
N PHE A 91 -3.05 -3.95 -26.80
CA PHE A 91 -2.23 -2.94 -27.45
C PHE A 91 -1.95 -1.74 -26.55
N LEU A 92 -0.87 -1.02 -26.85
CA LEU A 92 -0.56 0.28 -26.28
C LEU A 92 -0.29 1.27 -27.39
N ILE A 93 -0.93 2.44 -27.30
CA ILE A 93 -0.64 3.56 -28.18
C ILE A 93 0.44 4.41 -27.54
N THR A 94 1.55 4.61 -28.24
CA THR A 94 2.73 5.28 -27.70
C THR A 94 3.12 6.48 -28.56
N GLY A 95 3.63 7.51 -27.89
CA GLY A 95 4.28 8.66 -28.51
C GLY A 95 5.63 8.90 -27.83
N PRO A 96 5.81 9.96 -27.03
CA PRO A 96 7.08 10.24 -26.34
C PRO A 96 7.42 9.34 -25.13
N ARG A 97 6.53 8.42 -24.71
CA ARG A 97 6.75 7.37 -23.68
C ARG A 97 7.23 7.84 -22.30
N HIS A 98 6.83 9.02 -21.84
CA HIS A 98 7.33 9.62 -20.58
C HIS A 98 6.62 9.16 -19.28
N GLY A 99 5.74 8.16 -19.31
CA GLY A 99 5.02 7.71 -18.10
C GLY A 99 5.95 7.11 -17.03
N TYR A 100 5.59 7.26 -15.75
CA TYR A 100 6.33 6.70 -14.60
C TYR A 100 5.78 5.37 -14.07
N SER A 101 4.45 5.16 -14.18
CA SER A 101 3.72 4.05 -13.56
C SER A 101 4.39 2.68 -13.70
N SER A 102 4.42 1.89 -12.64
CA SER A 102 4.81 0.49 -12.65
C SER A 102 3.80 -0.38 -13.42
N SER A 103 2.58 0.12 -13.63
CA SER A 103 1.54 -0.58 -14.39
C SER A 103 1.90 -0.77 -15.87
N TRP A 104 2.84 -0.02 -16.45
CA TRP A 104 3.20 -0.23 -17.85
C TRP A 104 3.72 -1.65 -18.12
N GLY A 105 4.31 -2.31 -17.11
CA GLY A 105 4.78 -3.68 -17.20
C GLY A 105 3.66 -4.74 -17.25
N THR A 106 2.39 -4.36 -17.14
CA THR A 106 1.28 -5.33 -17.20
C THR A 106 0.99 -5.77 -18.63
N LEU A 107 1.34 -4.96 -19.63
CA LEU A 107 1.24 -5.35 -21.03
C LEU A 107 2.45 -6.22 -21.39
N GLN A 108 2.18 -7.49 -21.68
CA GLN A 108 3.18 -8.43 -22.16
C GLN A 108 2.84 -8.92 -23.57
N ASP A 109 3.85 -8.98 -24.43
CA ASP A 109 3.80 -9.47 -25.81
C ASP A 109 2.69 -8.83 -26.69
N GLY A 110 2.34 -7.57 -26.41
CA GLY A 110 1.26 -6.85 -27.08
C GLY A 110 1.64 -6.19 -28.42
N LEU A 111 0.70 -5.45 -29.00
CA LEU A 111 0.94 -4.55 -30.13
C LEU A 111 1.31 -3.14 -29.63
N GLU A 112 2.43 -2.60 -30.08
CA GLU A 112 2.66 -1.15 -29.99
C GLU A 112 2.06 -0.46 -31.21
N ILE A 113 1.25 0.57 -30.99
CA ILE A 113 0.80 1.49 -32.03
C ILE A 113 1.61 2.77 -31.85
N TYR A 114 2.70 2.89 -32.58
CA TYR A 114 3.64 3.99 -32.43
C TYR A 114 3.25 5.20 -33.29
N THR A 115 2.96 6.32 -32.63
CA THR A 115 2.34 7.52 -33.21
C THR A 115 3.31 8.66 -33.51
N GLY A 116 4.60 8.36 -33.73
CA GLY A 116 5.65 9.38 -33.96
C GLY A 116 5.34 10.41 -35.05
N ALA A 117 4.55 10.04 -36.07
CA ALA A 117 4.10 10.95 -37.14
C ALA A 117 3.17 12.08 -36.65
N PHE A 118 2.54 11.94 -35.48
CA PHE A 118 1.62 12.94 -34.90
C PHE A 118 2.35 13.99 -34.05
N GLY A 119 3.55 14.41 -34.47
CA GLY A 119 4.42 15.34 -33.74
C GLY A 119 4.30 16.83 -34.12
N HIS A 120 3.29 17.21 -34.91
CA HIS A 120 3.12 18.57 -35.45
C HIS A 120 2.65 19.60 -34.41
N VAL A 121 2.96 20.87 -34.66
CA VAL A 121 2.56 22.03 -33.87
C VAL A 121 2.20 23.17 -34.82
N ASP A 122 0.93 23.55 -34.86
CA ASP A 122 0.38 24.62 -35.69
C ASP A 122 -0.10 25.77 -34.81
N VAL A 123 0.31 27.01 -35.11
CA VAL A 123 -0.01 28.19 -34.29
C VAL A 123 -0.82 29.20 -35.10
N ASP A 124 -1.98 29.57 -34.57
CA ASP A 124 -2.75 30.73 -35.03
C ASP A 124 -2.49 31.91 -34.08
N ILE A 125 -1.62 32.82 -34.52
CA ILE A 125 -1.21 33.99 -33.74
C ILE A 125 -2.39 34.94 -33.51
N ALA A 126 -3.25 35.11 -34.52
CA ALA A 126 -4.38 36.04 -34.46
C ALA A 126 -5.45 35.53 -33.48
N ALA A 127 -5.75 34.23 -33.51
CA ALA A 127 -6.67 33.60 -32.59
C ALA A 127 -6.07 33.33 -31.19
N SER A 128 -4.74 33.45 -31.04
CA SER A 128 -3.99 33.03 -29.84
C SER A 128 -4.29 31.58 -29.46
N THR A 129 -4.24 30.70 -30.46
CA THR A 129 -4.44 29.26 -30.30
C THR A 129 -3.32 28.46 -30.93
N MET A 130 -3.11 27.26 -30.41
CA MET A 130 -2.14 26.30 -30.94
C MET A 130 -2.79 24.92 -31.02
N THR A 131 -2.69 24.25 -32.17
CA THR A 131 -3.11 22.87 -32.35
C THR A 131 -1.87 21.98 -32.39
N VAL A 132 -1.87 20.92 -31.58
CA VAL A 132 -0.74 19.98 -31.50
C VAL A 132 -1.20 18.57 -31.74
N GLY A 133 -0.40 17.78 -32.45
CA GLY A 133 -0.63 16.36 -32.62
C GLY A 133 -0.37 15.57 -31.32
N GLY A 134 -0.97 14.38 -31.23
CA GLY A 134 -0.90 13.51 -30.03
C GLY A 134 0.51 13.16 -29.54
N ALA A 135 1.52 13.22 -30.41
CA ALA A 135 2.91 12.89 -30.09
C ALA A 135 3.84 14.11 -29.97
N ALA A 136 3.32 15.34 -30.06
CA ALA A 136 4.13 16.55 -29.93
C ALA A 136 4.73 16.68 -28.52
N VAL A 137 6.00 17.07 -28.44
CA VAL A 137 6.75 17.24 -27.17
C VAL A 137 6.89 18.70 -26.76
N PHE A 138 7.08 18.96 -25.46
CA PHE A 138 7.24 20.32 -24.92
C PHE A 138 8.34 21.14 -25.58
N LYS A 139 9.43 20.49 -26.00
CA LYS A 139 10.52 21.15 -26.73
C LYS A 139 10.01 21.81 -28.01
N THR A 140 9.35 21.03 -28.86
CA THR A 140 8.83 21.51 -30.15
C THR A 140 7.82 22.61 -29.92
N VAL A 141 6.90 22.43 -28.96
CA VAL A 141 5.91 23.45 -28.58
C VAL A 141 6.57 24.77 -28.17
N SER A 142 7.53 24.71 -27.25
CA SER A 142 8.17 25.94 -26.73
C SER A 142 9.04 26.61 -27.79
N ASP A 143 9.75 25.83 -28.62
CA ASP A 143 10.59 26.34 -29.72
C ASP A 143 9.74 26.98 -30.84
N THR A 144 8.49 26.51 -31.05
CA THR A 144 7.55 27.11 -32.01
C THR A 144 6.88 28.38 -31.47
N LEU A 145 6.54 28.44 -30.17
CA LEU A 145 5.83 29.57 -29.58
C LEU A 145 6.73 30.78 -29.28
N GLN A 146 7.97 30.56 -28.84
CA GLN A 146 8.88 31.63 -28.44
C GLN A 146 9.12 32.69 -29.54
N PRO A 147 9.41 32.33 -30.80
CA PRO A 147 9.69 33.33 -31.85
C PRO A 147 8.49 34.20 -32.23
N VAL A 148 7.27 33.70 -31.99
CA VAL A 148 6.02 34.41 -32.30
C VAL A 148 5.44 35.14 -31.08
N GLY A 149 6.22 35.27 -30.00
CA GLY A 149 5.85 36.03 -28.81
C GLY A 149 4.74 35.37 -27.99
N LYS A 150 4.62 34.04 -28.05
CA LYS A 150 3.63 33.28 -27.28
C LYS A 150 4.27 32.34 -26.27
N ILE A 151 3.52 31.99 -25.23
CA ILE A 151 3.86 31.00 -24.21
C ILE A 151 2.65 30.15 -23.82
N ILE A 152 2.94 29.00 -23.24
CA ILE A 152 1.97 28.13 -22.56
C ILE A 152 2.67 27.43 -21.40
N THR A 153 1.90 27.00 -20.40
CA THR A 153 2.43 26.20 -19.31
C THR A 153 2.97 24.86 -19.84
N VAL A 154 4.20 24.53 -19.45
CA VAL A 154 4.89 23.27 -19.78
C VAL A 154 5.58 22.74 -18.52
N GLY A 155 5.84 21.43 -18.48
CA GLY A 155 6.61 20.79 -17.41
C GLY A 155 8.11 21.03 -17.54
N GLY A 156 8.90 20.41 -16.66
CA GLY A 156 10.36 20.62 -16.58
C GLY A 156 11.21 19.86 -17.62
N ALA A 157 10.77 18.68 -18.07
CA ALA A 157 11.54 17.86 -19.02
C ALA A 157 11.10 18.14 -20.48
N SER A 158 12.06 18.29 -21.39
CA SER A 158 11.79 18.83 -22.74
C SER A 158 11.13 17.80 -23.68
N CYS A 159 11.37 16.52 -23.44
CA CYS A 159 10.87 15.36 -24.18
C CYS A 159 9.43 14.92 -23.81
N VAL A 160 8.81 15.50 -22.79
CA VAL A 160 7.47 15.07 -22.35
C VAL A 160 6.45 15.40 -23.45
N GLY A 161 5.55 14.46 -23.74
CA GLY A 161 4.44 14.66 -24.66
C GLY A 161 3.40 15.64 -24.11
N MET A 162 3.07 16.67 -24.88
CA MET A 162 2.16 17.74 -24.43
C MET A 162 0.75 17.22 -24.18
N VAL A 163 0.19 16.52 -25.18
CA VAL A 163 -1.15 15.96 -25.08
C VAL A 163 -1.21 14.99 -23.90
N GLY A 164 -0.30 14.00 -23.85
CA GLY A 164 -0.26 13.03 -22.75
C GLY A 164 -0.21 13.65 -21.34
N ALA A 165 0.58 14.70 -21.13
CA ALA A 165 0.63 15.40 -19.84
C ALA A 165 -0.69 16.14 -19.53
N SER A 166 -1.28 16.80 -20.52
CA SER A 166 -2.56 17.50 -20.36
C SER A 166 -3.74 16.56 -20.05
N LEU A 167 -3.71 15.31 -20.53
CA LEU A 167 -4.77 14.33 -20.23
C LEU A 167 -4.85 13.99 -18.73
N GLY A 168 -3.79 14.22 -17.96
CA GLY A 168 -3.78 14.04 -16.51
C GLY A 168 -3.95 15.34 -15.71
N ALA A 169 -3.29 16.42 -16.13
CA ALA A 169 -3.40 17.78 -15.58
C ALA A 169 -2.45 18.71 -16.34
N GLY A 170 -1.17 18.34 -16.34
CA GLY A 170 -0.05 19.15 -16.80
C GLY A 170 0.31 20.25 -15.81
N VAL A 171 0.93 19.86 -14.70
CA VAL A 171 1.54 20.76 -13.71
C VAL A 171 2.71 21.50 -14.36
N GLY A 172 2.78 22.82 -14.16
CA GLY A 172 3.79 23.66 -14.80
C GLY A 172 3.91 25.05 -14.20
N ARG A 173 4.99 25.74 -14.56
CA ARG A 173 5.44 26.97 -13.89
C ARG A 173 4.52 28.19 -14.06
N LEU A 174 3.63 28.19 -15.06
CA LEU A 174 2.69 29.29 -15.30
C LEU A 174 1.31 29.04 -14.68
N GLN A 175 1.14 28.00 -13.87
CA GLN A 175 -0.19 27.60 -13.40
C GLN A 175 -0.87 28.66 -12.51
N GLY A 176 -0.10 29.48 -11.80
CA GLY A 176 -0.64 30.59 -11.00
C GLY A 176 -1.29 31.68 -11.86
N LEU A 177 -0.79 31.88 -13.09
CA LEU A 177 -1.30 32.85 -14.05
C LEU A 177 -2.44 32.30 -14.92
N TYR A 178 -2.29 31.07 -15.41
CA TYR A 178 -3.12 30.55 -16.51
C TYR A 178 -3.85 29.24 -16.20
N GLY A 179 -3.62 28.64 -15.04
CA GLY A 179 -4.15 27.32 -14.69
C GLY A 179 -3.25 26.16 -15.12
N LEU A 180 -3.70 24.94 -14.87
CA LEU A 180 -3.03 23.72 -15.31
C LEU A 180 -3.04 23.66 -16.85
N MET A 181 -2.13 22.89 -17.46
CA MET A 181 -2.03 22.81 -18.93
C MET A 181 -3.35 22.49 -19.62
N HIS A 182 -4.13 21.60 -19.02
CA HIS A 182 -5.41 21.21 -19.56
C HIS A 182 -6.52 22.26 -19.43
N ASP A 183 -6.33 23.28 -18.59
CA ASP A 183 -7.28 24.39 -18.47
C ASP A 183 -7.22 25.29 -19.72
N SER A 184 -6.09 25.23 -20.44
CA SER A 184 -5.90 25.88 -21.72
C SER A 184 -6.42 25.07 -22.89
N MET A 185 -6.76 23.78 -22.72
CA MET A 185 -7.32 22.96 -23.80
C MET A 185 -8.72 23.48 -24.15
N LEU A 186 -8.96 23.73 -25.43
CA LEU A 186 -10.22 24.25 -25.97
C LEU A 186 -11.03 23.14 -26.66
N SER A 187 -10.34 22.24 -27.36
CA SER A 187 -10.96 21.09 -28.02
C SER A 187 -9.92 19.99 -28.30
N ALA A 188 -10.40 18.79 -28.60
CA ALA A 188 -9.58 17.69 -29.11
C ALA A 188 -10.35 16.83 -30.13
N ARG A 189 -9.61 16.26 -31.10
CA ARG A 189 -10.09 15.18 -31.96
C ARG A 189 -9.70 13.85 -31.33
N LEU A 190 -10.69 13.14 -30.81
CA LEU A 190 -10.51 11.89 -30.06
C LEU A 190 -11.00 10.70 -30.90
N MET A 191 -10.11 9.73 -31.13
CA MET A 191 -10.46 8.43 -31.67
C MET A 191 -10.87 7.49 -30.54
N LEU A 192 -12.13 7.08 -30.55
CA LEU A 192 -12.75 6.19 -29.57
C LEU A 192 -12.37 4.71 -29.82
N PRO A 193 -12.69 3.79 -28.89
CA PRO A 193 -12.36 2.37 -29.04
C PRO A 193 -13.05 1.67 -30.21
N ASN A 194 -14.25 2.14 -30.58
CA ASN A 194 -14.92 1.70 -31.81
C ASN A 194 -14.33 2.33 -33.09
N THR A 195 -13.21 3.05 -32.98
CA THR A 195 -12.46 3.74 -34.04
C THR A 195 -13.15 4.92 -34.72
N THR A 196 -14.31 5.34 -34.21
CA THR A 196 -14.94 6.60 -34.61
C THR A 196 -14.17 7.78 -34.04
N VAL A 197 -14.13 8.88 -34.79
CA VAL A 197 -13.46 10.12 -34.36
C VAL A 197 -14.52 11.15 -34.01
N VAL A 198 -14.42 11.68 -32.79
CA VAL A 198 -15.33 12.70 -32.27
C VAL A 198 -14.55 13.96 -31.92
N GLU A 199 -15.20 15.11 -32.08
CA GLU A 199 -14.71 16.37 -31.50
C GLU A 199 -15.23 16.48 -30.07
N VAL A 200 -14.32 16.71 -29.13
CA VAL A 200 -14.63 16.96 -27.73
C VAL A 200 -14.22 18.39 -27.37
N SER A 201 -15.16 19.17 -26.84
CA SER A 201 -15.01 20.57 -26.42
C SER A 201 -16.12 20.93 -25.43
N GLU A 202 -16.14 22.17 -24.93
CA GLU A 202 -17.27 22.64 -24.09
C GLU A 202 -18.62 22.63 -24.83
N ARG A 203 -18.62 22.61 -26.18
CA ARG A 203 -19.83 22.65 -27.00
C ARG A 203 -20.18 21.31 -27.65
N SER A 204 -19.22 20.39 -27.74
CA SER A 204 -19.36 19.08 -28.38
C SER A 204 -18.86 18.00 -27.43
N ASN A 205 -19.70 17.05 -27.02
CA ASN A 205 -19.35 16.03 -26.02
C ASN A 205 -18.74 16.60 -24.72
N PRO A 206 -19.44 17.55 -24.04
CA PRO A 206 -18.85 18.29 -22.91
C PRO A 206 -18.48 17.42 -21.70
N GLU A 207 -19.24 16.36 -21.41
CA GLU A 207 -18.90 15.44 -20.32
C GLU A 207 -17.63 14.62 -20.64
N LEU A 208 -17.48 14.16 -21.88
CA LEU A 208 -16.25 13.50 -22.32
C LEU A 208 -15.07 14.48 -22.32
N PHE A 209 -15.29 15.74 -22.68
CA PHE A 209 -14.26 16.79 -22.61
C PHE A 209 -13.84 17.11 -21.17
N TRP A 210 -14.78 17.09 -20.22
CA TRP A 210 -14.48 17.17 -18.79
C TRP A 210 -13.62 15.97 -18.34
N GLY A 211 -13.99 14.75 -18.73
CA GLY A 211 -13.24 13.52 -18.43
C GLY A 211 -11.85 13.48 -19.05
N LEU A 212 -11.72 14.00 -20.29
CA LEU A 212 -10.47 14.06 -21.03
C LEU A 212 -9.41 14.87 -20.27
N ARG A 213 -9.84 15.95 -19.59
CA ARG A 213 -9.00 16.82 -18.77
C ARG A 213 -8.82 16.24 -17.36
N GLY A 214 -8.11 15.13 -17.24
CA GLY A 214 -7.76 14.51 -15.95
C GLY A 214 -7.67 12.98 -15.98
N ALA A 215 -8.42 12.34 -16.87
CA ALA A 215 -8.43 10.88 -17.04
C ALA A 215 -8.36 10.45 -18.52
N GLY A 216 -7.93 11.34 -19.42
CA GLY A 216 -8.23 11.21 -20.85
C GLY A 216 -7.65 10.00 -21.57
N PHE A 217 -6.54 9.45 -21.08
CA PHE A 217 -5.92 8.24 -21.61
C PHE A 217 -6.78 6.97 -21.44
N ASN A 218 -7.90 7.05 -20.71
CA ASN A 218 -8.85 5.94 -20.54
C ASN A 218 -9.92 5.85 -21.62
N PHE A 219 -10.07 6.87 -22.48
CA PHE A 219 -11.23 6.98 -23.38
C PHE A 219 -10.89 6.85 -24.86
N GLY A 220 -9.60 6.96 -25.24
CA GLY A 220 -9.19 6.87 -26.63
C GLY A 220 -7.86 7.53 -26.93
N PHE A 221 -7.55 7.64 -28.22
CA PHE A 221 -6.36 8.34 -28.72
C PHE A 221 -6.69 9.75 -29.18
N VAL A 222 -6.02 10.76 -28.62
CA VAL A 222 -6.13 12.14 -29.09
C VAL A 222 -5.22 12.34 -30.30
N LEU A 223 -5.83 12.46 -31.48
CA LEU A 223 -5.13 12.70 -32.74
C LEU A 223 -4.46 14.08 -32.72
N ASN A 224 -5.22 15.10 -32.29
CA ASN A 224 -4.75 16.44 -32.01
C ASN A 224 -5.63 17.14 -30.98
N ALA A 225 -5.08 18.18 -30.35
CA ALA A 225 -5.80 19.04 -29.42
C ALA A 225 -5.42 20.51 -29.63
N THR A 226 -6.40 21.39 -29.51
CA THR A 226 -6.23 22.84 -29.63
C THR A 226 -6.20 23.47 -28.26
N TYR A 227 -5.22 24.34 -28.02
CA TYR A 227 -4.99 25.03 -26.76
C TYR A 227 -5.00 26.54 -26.97
N ARG A 228 -5.44 27.28 -25.94
CA ARG A 228 -5.16 28.70 -25.81
C ARG A 228 -3.68 28.90 -25.47
N VAL A 229 -3.06 29.86 -26.13
CA VAL A 229 -1.70 30.34 -25.82
C VAL A 229 -1.75 31.80 -25.36
N TYR A 230 -0.74 32.23 -24.63
CA TYR A 230 -0.69 33.53 -23.96
C TYR A 230 0.47 34.34 -24.48
N ASP A 231 0.43 35.66 -24.31
CA ASP A 231 1.53 36.52 -24.71
C ASP A 231 2.75 36.33 -23.80
N SER A 232 3.92 36.25 -24.42
CA SER A 232 5.19 36.31 -23.70
C SER A 232 5.37 37.68 -23.02
N PRO A 233 6.13 37.77 -21.91
CA PRO A 233 6.58 39.06 -21.41
C PRO A 233 7.25 39.89 -22.50
N ALA A 234 7.07 41.21 -22.49
CA ALA A 234 7.59 42.11 -23.52
C ALA A 234 9.12 42.04 -23.69
N SER A 235 9.85 41.67 -22.63
CA SER A 235 11.30 41.43 -22.64
C SER A 235 11.72 40.16 -23.41
N GLY A 236 10.77 39.29 -23.78
CA GLY A 236 11.03 37.97 -24.36
C GLY A 236 11.70 36.97 -23.41
N THR A 237 11.93 37.35 -22.15
CA THR A 237 12.70 36.60 -21.15
C THR A 237 11.99 36.62 -19.79
N ASN A 238 12.34 35.65 -18.94
CA ASN A 238 11.77 35.46 -17.61
C ASN A 238 12.90 35.42 -16.59
N PHE A 239 12.60 35.83 -15.37
CA PHE A 239 13.56 35.80 -14.28
C PHE A 239 13.76 34.40 -13.73
N ASN A 240 15.02 33.99 -13.65
CA ASN A 240 15.48 32.71 -13.14
C ASN A 240 16.43 32.96 -11.97
N ALA A 241 16.14 32.32 -10.84
CA ALA A 241 16.93 32.36 -9.63
C ALA A 241 17.26 30.95 -9.14
N ASP A 242 18.55 30.67 -9.05
CA ASP A 242 19.10 29.39 -8.64
C ASP A 242 19.74 29.54 -7.26
N PHE A 243 19.37 28.70 -6.29
CA PHE A 243 19.96 28.61 -4.95
C PHE A 243 20.39 27.16 -4.63
N GLU A 244 21.50 27.00 -3.89
CA GLU A 244 21.92 25.72 -3.31
C GLU A 244 22.08 25.88 -1.81
N PHE A 245 21.39 25.06 -1.01
CA PHE A 245 21.45 25.08 0.45
C PHE A 245 22.07 23.78 0.98
N PRO A 246 22.86 23.83 2.07
CA PRO A 246 23.30 22.61 2.75
C PRO A 246 22.12 21.94 3.47
N MET A 247 22.30 20.69 3.90
CA MET A 247 21.28 19.99 4.72
C MET A 247 20.84 20.79 5.96
N SER A 248 21.77 21.53 6.59
CA SER A 248 21.45 22.39 7.75
C SER A 248 20.50 23.56 7.41
N GLY A 249 20.37 23.93 6.13
CA GLY A 249 19.47 24.98 5.66
C GLY A 249 18.07 24.48 5.26
N VAL A 250 17.84 23.16 5.20
CA VAL A 250 16.58 22.57 4.71
C VAL A 250 15.36 23.02 5.54
N ARG A 251 15.50 23.06 6.86
CA ARG A 251 14.45 23.54 7.76
C ARG A 251 14.10 25.00 7.52
N ALA A 252 15.11 25.86 7.42
CA ALA A 252 14.91 27.29 7.17
C ALA A 252 14.23 27.52 5.82
N PHE A 253 14.62 26.75 4.79
CA PHE A 253 13.95 26.77 3.49
C PHE A 253 12.46 26.40 3.59
N TYR A 254 12.12 25.26 4.19
CA TYR A 254 10.72 24.82 4.26
C TYR A 254 9.86 25.72 5.15
N GLN A 255 10.44 26.32 6.19
CA GLN A 255 9.76 27.35 6.98
C GLN A 255 9.45 28.58 6.12
N ALA A 256 10.45 29.12 5.40
CA ALA A 256 10.23 30.31 4.58
C ALA A 256 9.28 30.04 3.41
N LEU A 257 9.30 28.83 2.84
CA LEU A 257 8.34 28.39 1.83
C LEU A 257 6.91 28.28 2.39
N HIS A 258 6.76 27.71 3.59
CA HIS A 258 5.48 27.67 4.31
C HIS A 258 4.94 29.09 4.51
N ASP A 259 5.74 29.99 5.08
CA ASP A 259 5.34 31.37 5.35
C ASP A 259 4.96 32.11 4.05
N GLN A 260 5.72 31.90 2.97
CA GLN A 260 5.44 32.50 1.67
C GLN A 260 4.14 31.99 1.03
N ILE A 261 3.78 30.72 1.25
CA ILE A 261 2.51 30.16 0.77
C ILE A 261 1.34 30.71 1.57
N GLU A 262 1.45 30.74 2.90
CA GLU A 262 0.40 31.25 3.80
C GLU A 262 0.14 32.76 3.60
N THR A 263 1.19 33.53 3.34
CA THR A 263 1.08 34.98 3.07
C THR A 263 0.67 35.31 1.63
N GLY A 264 0.73 34.33 0.73
CA GLY A 264 0.34 34.46 -0.68
C GLY A 264 1.53 34.53 -1.62
N MET A 265 1.89 33.38 -2.20
CA MET A 265 2.93 33.30 -3.23
C MET A 265 2.50 34.08 -4.49
N PRO A 266 3.33 34.98 -5.05
CA PRO A 266 2.99 35.73 -6.26
C PRO A 266 2.59 34.81 -7.43
N ALA A 267 1.50 35.13 -8.14
CA ALA A 267 0.99 34.30 -9.24
C ALA A 267 2.02 33.95 -10.34
N PRO A 268 3.00 34.81 -10.70
CA PRO A 268 4.03 34.48 -11.67
C PRO A 268 5.18 33.60 -11.12
N LEU A 269 5.22 33.31 -9.82
CA LEU A 269 6.32 32.61 -9.16
C LEU A 269 6.05 31.10 -9.06
N CYS A 270 7.05 30.31 -9.46
CA CYS A 270 7.10 28.88 -9.16
C CYS A 270 8.52 28.41 -8.80
N LEU A 271 8.61 27.55 -7.80
CA LEU A 271 9.84 26.94 -7.33
C LEU A 271 9.87 25.46 -7.72
N ALA A 272 10.99 25.02 -8.27
CA ALA A 272 11.33 23.61 -8.41
C ALA A 272 12.49 23.28 -7.47
N THR A 273 12.39 22.20 -6.70
CA THR A 273 13.43 21.76 -5.77
C THR A 273 14.02 20.42 -6.17
N GLY A 274 15.25 20.16 -5.75
CA GLY A 274 15.91 18.88 -5.91
C GLY A 274 16.94 18.66 -4.82
N LEU A 275 16.68 17.71 -3.93
CA LEU A 275 17.62 17.21 -2.95
C LEU A 275 18.43 16.06 -3.57
N GLN A 276 19.73 16.25 -3.71
CA GLN A 276 20.62 15.33 -4.45
C GLN A 276 22.00 15.27 -3.81
N PHE A 277 22.70 14.15 -4.01
CA PHE A 277 24.09 14.02 -3.61
C PHE A 277 25.01 14.81 -4.54
N ASN A 278 25.74 15.79 -4.02
CA ASN A 278 26.73 16.56 -4.77
C ASN A 278 28.09 15.88 -4.66
N ARG A 279 28.57 15.30 -5.77
CA ARG A 279 29.87 14.59 -5.82
C ARG A 279 31.08 15.51 -5.65
N THR A 280 30.94 16.79 -5.95
CA THR A 280 32.02 17.77 -5.83
C THR A 280 32.25 18.16 -4.37
N THR A 281 31.17 18.35 -3.61
CA THR A 281 31.24 18.65 -2.17
C THR A 281 31.20 17.40 -1.29
N ASN A 282 30.93 16.24 -1.89
CA ASN A 282 30.74 14.96 -1.22
C ASN A 282 29.69 15.00 -0.09
N ALA A 283 28.60 15.72 -0.33
CA ALA A 283 27.49 15.89 0.61
C ALA A 283 26.17 16.09 -0.14
N THR A 284 25.05 15.79 0.51
CA THR A 284 23.72 16.10 -0.01
C THR A 284 23.43 17.60 0.14
N SER A 285 22.83 18.20 -0.89
CA SER A 285 22.40 19.59 -0.88
C SER A 285 21.01 19.75 -1.49
N LEU A 286 20.27 20.75 -1.00
CA LEU A 286 18.97 21.13 -1.52
C LEU A 286 19.17 22.22 -2.58
N LYS A 287 18.81 21.92 -3.82
CA LYS A 287 18.84 22.87 -4.93
C LYS A 287 17.43 23.42 -5.14
N VAL A 288 17.34 24.72 -5.36
CA VAL A 288 16.08 25.44 -5.58
C VAL A 288 16.21 26.29 -6.82
N ASN A 289 15.31 26.08 -7.78
CA ASN A 289 15.17 26.89 -8.97
C ASN A 289 13.83 27.63 -8.92
N ALA A 290 13.89 28.92 -8.62
CA ALA A 290 12.75 29.83 -8.60
C ALA A 290 12.66 30.56 -9.93
N VAL A 291 11.48 30.50 -10.56
CA VAL A 291 11.23 31.18 -11.84
C VAL A 291 10.05 32.13 -11.66
N TYR A 292 10.25 33.36 -12.08
CA TYR A 292 9.24 34.40 -12.09
C TYR A 292 8.94 34.81 -13.53
N ALA A 293 7.68 34.61 -13.95
CA ALA A 293 7.21 34.95 -15.30
C ALA A 293 6.94 36.46 -15.43
N GLY A 294 8.00 37.25 -15.51
CA GLY A 294 7.91 38.70 -15.53
C GLY A 294 9.29 39.39 -15.58
N PRO A 295 9.33 40.71 -15.31
CA PRO A 295 10.57 41.49 -15.33
C PRO A 295 11.47 41.13 -14.14
N GLU A 296 12.76 41.46 -14.28
CA GLU A 296 13.82 41.06 -13.35
C GLU A 296 13.67 41.68 -11.94
N ASP A 297 13.27 42.95 -11.87
CA ASP A 297 13.09 43.69 -10.62
C ASP A 297 11.99 43.08 -9.73
N GLU A 298 10.82 42.79 -10.32
CA GLU A 298 9.73 42.08 -9.64
C GLU A 298 10.15 40.65 -9.26
N GLY A 299 10.88 39.97 -10.14
CA GLY A 299 11.39 38.63 -9.90
C GLY A 299 12.36 38.58 -8.71
N ARG A 300 13.28 39.54 -8.61
CA ARG A 300 14.21 39.69 -7.47
C ARG A 300 13.47 39.91 -6.16
N GLN A 301 12.46 40.79 -6.18
CA GLN A 301 11.62 41.02 -5.01
C GLN A 301 10.87 39.73 -4.60
N ALA A 302 10.34 38.98 -5.57
CA ALA A 302 9.58 37.75 -5.31
C ALA A 302 10.43 36.62 -4.71
N VAL A 303 11.74 36.59 -4.94
CA VAL A 303 12.67 35.59 -4.37
C VAL A 303 13.49 36.11 -3.19
N GLN A 304 13.21 37.32 -2.71
CA GLN A 304 13.98 37.94 -1.63
C GLN A 304 13.97 37.08 -0.37
N PHE A 305 12.83 36.44 -0.04
CA PHE A 305 12.69 35.54 1.11
C PHE A 305 13.66 34.36 1.10
N LEU A 306 14.11 33.91 -0.08
CA LEU A 306 15.14 32.86 -0.21
C LEU A 306 16.55 33.43 -0.04
N SER A 307 16.76 34.67 -0.50
CA SER A 307 18.04 35.38 -0.38
C SER A 307 18.32 35.76 1.07
N ASP A 308 17.28 36.10 1.83
CA ASP A 308 17.36 36.51 3.23
C ASP A 308 17.74 35.36 4.18
N LEU A 309 17.63 34.10 3.74
CA LEU A 309 18.01 32.93 4.55
C LEU A 309 19.50 32.92 4.90
N GLY A 310 20.37 33.56 4.09
CA GLY A 310 21.80 33.73 4.33
C GLY A 310 22.64 32.44 4.47
N THR A 311 22.02 31.27 4.30
CA THR A 311 22.61 29.93 4.49
C THR A 311 22.91 29.22 3.17
N ASN A 312 22.70 29.89 2.03
CA ASN A 312 22.96 29.32 0.72
C ASN A 312 24.46 29.17 0.46
N LEU A 313 24.84 28.00 -0.03
CA LEU A 313 26.19 27.71 -0.52
C LEU A 313 26.51 28.55 -1.76
N ARG A 314 25.52 28.74 -2.65
CA ARG A 314 25.62 29.45 -3.93
C ARG A 314 24.28 30.03 -4.33
N HIS A 315 24.30 31.12 -5.11
CA HIS A 315 23.13 31.58 -5.86
C HIS A 315 23.52 32.20 -7.21
N ASN A 316 22.60 32.20 -8.17
CA ASN A 316 22.76 32.82 -9.48
C ASN A 316 21.42 33.38 -9.99
N PHE A 317 21.46 34.57 -10.60
CA PHE A 317 20.27 35.23 -11.14
C PHE A 317 20.48 35.53 -12.63
N THR A 318 19.52 35.15 -13.47
CA THR A 318 19.59 35.27 -14.92
C THR A 318 18.23 35.59 -15.54
N GLN A 319 18.24 36.24 -16.71
CA GLN A 319 17.07 36.39 -17.57
C GLN A 319 17.13 35.34 -18.69
N VAL A 320 16.09 34.51 -18.81
CA VAL A 320 16.09 33.35 -19.71
C VAL A 320 14.83 33.33 -20.58
N PRO A 321 14.95 33.12 -21.91
CA PRO A 321 13.79 32.85 -22.77
C PRO A 321 13.00 31.62 -22.31
N TRP A 322 11.68 31.61 -22.48
CA TRP A 322 10.82 30.53 -21.99
C TRP A 322 11.25 29.15 -22.51
N ASN A 323 11.53 29.04 -23.81
CA ASN A 323 11.98 27.80 -24.43
C ASN A 323 13.37 27.32 -23.96
N ARG A 324 14.14 28.18 -23.30
CA ARG A 324 15.47 27.87 -22.75
C ARG A 324 15.45 27.60 -21.26
N LEU A 325 14.39 27.98 -20.56
CA LEU A 325 14.28 27.88 -19.10
C LEU A 325 14.65 26.48 -18.61
N ASN A 326 14.03 25.43 -19.15
CA ASN A 326 14.28 24.04 -18.76
C ASN A 326 15.69 23.52 -19.11
N ARG A 327 16.41 24.19 -20.02
CA ARG A 327 17.74 23.78 -20.52
C ARG A 327 18.90 24.56 -19.90
N ASN A 328 18.63 25.73 -19.32
CA ASN A 328 19.63 26.66 -18.83
C ASN A 328 19.66 26.77 -17.29
N VAL A 329 18.88 25.97 -16.56
CA VAL A 329 18.93 25.93 -15.09
C VAL A 329 20.29 25.39 -14.62
N TYR A 330 20.97 26.16 -13.77
CA TYR A 330 22.34 25.92 -13.31
C TYR A 330 22.56 24.53 -12.68
N PHE A 331 21.51 23.95 -12.09
CA PHE A 331 21.58 22.74 -11.27
C PHE A 331 21.38 21.40 -11.98
N LEU A 332 21.02 21.42 -13.27
CA LEU A 332 20.98 20.24 -14.15
C LEU A 332 22.32 20.04 -14.88
N ASN A 333 23.44 20.40 -14.24
CA ASN A 333 24.80 20.43 -14.81
C ASN A 333 24.97 21.35 -16.03
N GLY A 334 24.04 22.28 -16.30
CA GLY A 334 24.20 23.31 -17.33
C GLY A 334 24.55 22.79 -18.72
N ASN A 335 24.27 21.51 -19.03
CA ASN A 335 24.58 20.93 -20.32
C ASN A 335 23.32 20.89 -21.19
N PRO A 336 23.18 21.80 -22.18
CA PRO A 336 22.04 21.81 -23.09
C PRO A 336 21.93 20.55 -23.97
N ALA A 337 22.89 19.63 -23.91
CA ALA A 337 22.90 18.35 -24.62
C ALA A 337 22.36 17.15 -23.80
N VAL A 338 22.10 17.30 -22.50
CA VAL A 338 21.65 16.20 -21.62
C VAL A 338 20.20 16.43 -21.23
N ASP A 339 19.27 15.77 -21.92
CA ASP A 339 17.86 15.71 -21.50
C ASP A 339 17.71 14.60 -20.43
N ILE A 340 16.91 14.86 -19.39
CA ILE A 340 16.75 13.96 -18.21
C ILE A 340 16.18 12.59 -18.63
N CYS A 341 15.49 12.56 -19.77
CA CYS A 341 14.73 11.45 -20.32
C CYS A 341 15.39 10.82 -21.56
N THR A 342 16.71 10.63 -21.51
CA THR A 342 17.43 9.95 -22.59
C THR A 342 16.88 8.52 -22.77
N PRO A 343 16.61 8.04 -24.01
CA PRO A 343 16.17 6.67 -24.27
C PRO A 343 17.09 5.64 -23.60
N GLY A 344 16.52 4.71 -22.83
CA GLY A 344 17.26 3.72 -22.05
C GLY A 344 18.10 4.29 -20.90
N GLY A 345 18.00 5.59 -20.63
CA GLY A 345 18.93 6.36 -19.80
C GLY A 345 18.77 6.14 -18.30
N VAL A 346 17.61 5.67 -17.84
CA VAL A 346 17.33 5.49 -16.40
C VAL A 346 16.73 4.11 -16.14
N ARG A 347 17.06 3.51 -15.00
CA ARG A 347 16.30 2.42 -14.38
C ARG A 347 15.91 2.93 -13.00
N GLY A 348 14.62 3.17 -12.76
CA GLY A 348 14.22 3.74 -11.48
C GLY A 348 12.72 3.74 -11.23
N ASP A 349 12.38 3.97 -9.97
CA ASP A 349 11.00 4.12 -9.51
C ASP A 349 10.73 5.56 -9.09
N THR A 350 9.50 6.02 -9.29
CA THR A 350 9.08 7.36 -8.88
C THR A 350 7.81 7.28 -8.06
N TYR A 351 7.79 7.96 -6.92
CA TYR A 351 6.67 8.02 -5.99
C TYR A 351 6.24 9.46 -5.82
N GLY A 352 4.97 9.77 -6.13
CA GLY A 352 4.44 11.14 -6.12
C GLY A 352 3.40 11.40 -5.02
N VAL A 353 3.39 12.61 -4.49
CA VAL A 353 2.35 13.12 -3.58
C VAL A 353 2.04 14.58 -3.87
N ALA A 354 0.76 14.94 -3.79
CA ALA A 354 0.26 16.31 -3.88
C ALA A 354 -0.25 16.77 -2.51
N PHE A 355 -0.03 18.04 -2.16
CA PHE A 355 -0.42 18.60 -0.87
C PHE A 355 -0.99 20.00 -1.00
N ASN A 356 -1.97 20.30 -0.14
CA ASN A 356 -2.68 21.57 -0.04
C ASN A 356 -2.00 22.55 0.94
N LYS A 357 -1.03 22.08 1.73
CA LYS A 357 -0.24 22.90 2.65
C LYS A 357 1.17 22.34 2.81
N ILE A 358 2.10 23.17 3.29
CA ILE A 358 3.44 22.74 3.68
C ILE A 358 3.45 22.43 5.17
N ASP A 359 3.77 21.19 5.51
CA ASP A 359 4.13 20.79 6.88
C ASP A 359 5.66 20.77 6.99
N VAL A 360 6.22 21.70 7.75
CA VAL A 360 7.67 21.92 7.83
C VAL A 360 8.38 20.68 8.38
N GLU A 361 7.85 20.05 9.43
CA GLU A 361 8.47 18.87 10.04
C GLU A 361 8.43 17.66 9.12
N ALA A 362 7.31 17.42 8.43
CA ALA A 362 7.21 16.31 7.49
C ALA A 362 8.20 16.45 6.32
N HIS A 363 8.38 17.66 5.78
CA HIS A 363 9.34 17.93 4.70
C HIS A 363 10.79 17.85 5.17
N VAL A 364 11.10 18.33 6.37
CA VAL A 364 12.43 18.18 6.99
C VAL A 364 12.73 16.70 7.22
N SER A 365 11.84 15.97 7.89
CA SER A 365 12.03 14.56 8.22
C SER A 365 12.21 13.69 6.96
N THR A 366 11.41 13.93 5.92
CA THR A 366 11.56 13.20 4.66
C THR A 366 12.86 13.54 3.94
N SER A 367 13.35 14.77 4.04
CA SER A 367 14.63 15.17 3.47
C SER A 367 15.82 14.53 4.21
N GLU A 368 15.76 14.47 5.54
CA GLU A 368 16.77 13.80 6.38
C GLU A 368 16.80 12.28 6.15
N GLN A 369 15.64 11.64 6.07
CA GLN A 369 15.54 10.21 5.75
C GLN A 369 16.06 9.90 4.33
N PHE A 370 15.81 10.78 3.37
CA PHE A 370 16.36 10.65 2.02
C PHE A 370 17.89 10.78 2.02
N ASP A 371 18.44 11.79 2.72
CA ASP A 371 19.89 11.96 2.89
C ASP A 371 20.53 10.74 3.58
N TYR A 372 19.90 10.20 4.62
CA TYR A 372 20.34 8.97 5.27
C TYR A 372 20.46 7.81 4.27
N MET A 373 19.47 7.65 3.37
CA MET A 373 19.50 6.62 2.33
C MET A 373 20.70 6.80 1.39
N LEU A 374 20.97 8.02 0.90
CA LEU A 374 22.10 8.29 0.00
C LEU A 374 23.47 8.06 0.66
N ASN A 375 23.55 8.23 1.99
CA ASN A 375 24.76 7.97 2.76
C ASN A 375 24.94 6.48 3.06
N LYS A 376 23.86 5.78 3.42
CA LYS A 376 23.86 4.35 3.71
C LYS A 376 24.12 3.50 2.47
N TYR A 377 23.58 3.91 1.32
CA TYR A 377 23.66 3.20 0.03
C TYR A 377 24.34 4.10 -1.02
N PRO A 378 25.68 4.20 -1.05
CA PRO A 378 26.38 5.09 -1.99
C PRO A 378 26.07 4.85 -3.48
N GLU A 379 25.72 3.62 -3.85
CA GLU A 379 25.27 3.24 -5.19
C GLU A 379 23.91 3.85 -5.59
N MET A 380 23.15 4.36 -4.62
CA MET A 380 21.87 5.05 -4.82
C MET A 380 22.02 6.58 -4.95
N ARG A 381 23.24 7.14 -4.92
CA ARG A 381 23.51 8.60 -4.95
C ARG A 381 23.07 9.33 -6.22
N SER A 382 22.61 8.59 -7.24
CA SER A 382 21.96 9.16 -8.43
C SER A 382 20.46 9.40 -8.26
N SER A 383 19.88 8.96 -7.13
CA SER A 383 18.49 9.19 -6.75
C SER A 383 18.26 10.67 -6.40
N GLY A 384 17.02 11.13 -6.49
CA GLY A 384 16.65 12.50 -6.14
C GLY A 384 15.30 12.60 -5.46
N ASN A 385 15.16 13.59 -4.57
CA ASN A 385 13.89 13.99 -3.98
C ASN A 385 13.54 15.39 -4.53
N GLY A 386 12.55 15.47 -5.42
CA GLY A 386 12.23 16.67 -6.18
C GLY A 386 10.83 17.21 -5.90
N GLY A 387 10.66 18.52 -5.96
CA GLY A 387 9.39 19.18 -5.64
C GLY A 387 9.04 20.29 -6.62
N TYR A 388 7.74 20.52 -6.84
CA TYR A 388 7.19 21.69 -7.53
C TYR A 388 6.25 22.44 -6.59
N PHE A 389 6.56 23.70 -6.32
CA PHE A 389 5.80 24.60 -5.46
C PHE A 389 5.48 25.86 -6.26
N CYS A 390 4.36 25.83 -6.97
CA CYS A 390 3.92 26.96 -7.79
C CYS A 390 2.70 27.61 -7.16
N ALA A 391 2.58 28.93 -7.34
CA ALA A 391 1.35 29.65 -7.08
C ALA A 391 0.18 29.00 -7.87
N ASN A 392 -1.04 29.02 -7.33
CA ASN A 392 -2.18 28.23 -7.85
C ASN A 392 -3.48 29.05 -8.02
N GLN A 393 -3.41 30.38 -8.03
CA GLN A 393 -4.57 31.27 -8.04
C GLN A 393 -5.50 30.99 -9.23
N ALA A 394 -4.98 30.95 -10.46
CA ALA A 394 -5.78 30.65 -11.65
C ALA A 394 -6.32 29.21 -11.66
N VAL A 395 -5.63 28.25 -11.01
CA VAL A 395 -6.10 26.86 -10.86
C VAL A 395 -7.32 26.83 -9.94
N VAL A 396 -7.21 27.47 -8.77
CA VAL A 396 -8.27 27.54 -7.73
C VAL A 396 -9.48 28.32 -8.23
N ALA A 397 -9.30 29.41 -8.97
CA ALA A 397 -10.38 30.27 -9.46
C ALA A 397 -11.39 29.55 -10.38
N ARG A 398 -11.00 28.42 -11.00
CA ARG A 398 -11.90 27.60 -11.83
C ARG A 398 -12.85 26.72 -11.01
N GLY A 399 -12.52 26.45 -9.75
CA GLY A 399 -13.27 25.55 -8.88
C GLY A 399 -12.86 24.08 -9.01
N GLU A 400 -13.07 23.31 -7.95
CA GLU A 400 -12.56 21.95 -7.74
C GLU A 400 -13.06 20.91 -8.76
N HIS A 401 -14.28 21.07 -9.26
CA HIS A 401 -14.92 20.14 -10.20
C HIS A 401 -14.86 20.57 -11.66
N TYR A 402 -14.09 21.63 -11.98
CA TYR A 402 -14.00 22.18 -13.35
C TYR A 402 -13.50 21.17 -14.38
N THR A 403 -12.62 20.26 -13.96
CA THR A 403 -12.08 19.16 -14.77
C THR A 403 -12.10 17.86 -13.96
N ALA A 404 -11.78 16.73 -14.58
CA ALA A 404 -11.73 15.45 -13.88
C ALA A 404 -10.60 15.37 -12.84
N TYR A 405 -9.58 16.22 -12.94
CA TYR A 405 -8.52 16.33 -11.95
C TYR A 405 -8.98 17.17 -10.74
N PRO A 406 -9.09 16.55 -9.54
CA PRO A 406 -9.73 17.21 -8.39
C PRO A 406 -8.75 18.05 -7.53
N TRP A 407 -7.44 17.80 -7.57
CA TRP A 407 -6.49 18.39 -6.60
C TRP A 407 -6.06 19.82 -6.95
N ARG A 408 -7.05 20.68 -7.20
CA ARG A 408 -6.86 22.05 -7.69
C ARG A 408 -6.38 23.03 -6.62
N ARG A 409 -6.49 22.66 -5.35
CA ARG A 409 -5.97 23.41 -4.19
C ARG A 409 -4.52 23.07 -3.84
N ALA A 410 -3.91 22.11 -4.54
CA ALA A 410 -2.54 21.73 -4.25
C ALA A 410 -1.60 22.94 -4.38
N VAL A 411 -0.78 23.16 -3.36
CA VAL A 411 0.28 24.18 -3.31
C VAL A 411 1.64 23.59 -3.69
N GLY A 412 1.75 22.27 -3.71
CA GLY A 412 2.89 21.61 -4.29
C GLY A 412 2.72 20.12 -4.56
N TYR A 413 3.73 19.60 -5.26
CA TYR A 413 3.86 18.22 -5.69
C TYR A 413 5.28 17.74 -5.38
N GLN A 414 5.43 16.68 -4.59
CA GLN A 414 6.72 16.06 -4.31
C GLN A 414 6.83 14.74 -5.06
N THR A 415 8.00 14.47 -5.63
CA THR A 415 8.37 13.20 -6.24
C THR A 415 9.68 12.67 -5.65
N PHE A 416 9.68 11.39 -5.29
CA PHE A 416 10.88 10.67 -4.85
C PHE A 416 11.29 9.72 -5.97
N GLY A 417 12.44 10.00 -6.59
CA GLY A 417 13.01 9.21 -7.67
C GLY A 417 14.17 8.34 -7.18
N PHE A 418 14.01 7.03 -7.27
CA PHE A 418 15.01 6.04 -6.85
C PHE A 418 15.68 5.44 -8.08
N VAL A 419 16.97 5.69 -8.26
CA VAL A 419 17.71 5.32 -9.49
C VAL A 419 18.66 4.16 -9.21
N TYR A 420 18.45 3.06 -9.93
CA TYR A 420 19.28 1.85 -9.87
C TYR A 420 20.25 1.84 -11.07
N GLY A 421 21.50 2.23 -10.83
CA GLY A 421 22.57 2.20 -11.82
C GLY A 421 22.97 0.79 -12.26
N ALA A 422 23.83 0.69 -13.28
CA ALA A 422 24.26 -0.60 -13.83
C ALA A 422 24.99 -1.51 -12.81
N ASN A 423 25.63 -0.91 -11.81
CA ASN A 423 26.35 -1.61 -10.74
C ASN A 423 25.57 -1.63 -9.42
N THR A 424 24.31 -1.19 -9.41
CA THR A 424 23.50 -1.19 -8.20
C THR A 424 23.06 -2.62 -7.89
N THR A 425 23.63 -3.20 -6.84
CA THR A 425 23.21 -4.50 -6.27
C THR A 425 21.96 -4.36 -5.40
N THR A 426 21.74 -3.16 -4.89
CA THR A 426 20.59 -2.77 -4.05
C THR A 426 19.30 -2.84 -4.87
N THR A 427 18.47 -3.80 -4.52
CA THR A 427 17.14 -4.03 -5.09
C THR A 427 16.12 -3.10 -4.42
N PRO A 428 14.92 -2.92 -5.01
CA PRO A 428 13.82 -2.25 -4.33
C PRO A 428 13.52 -2.84 -2.93
N ALA A 429 13.73 -4.15 -2.74
CA ALA A 429 13.59 -4.82 -1.45
C ALA A 429 14.69 -4.39 -0.43
N ASP A 430 15.92 -4.12 -0.88
CA ASP A 430 17.03 -3.75 0.03
C ASP A 430 16.89 -2.36 0.65
N ILE A 431 16.09 -1.49 0.02
CA ILE A 431 15.70 -0.15 0.52
C ILE A 431 14.27 -0.11 1.05
N GLU A 432 13.72 -1.30 1.35
CA GLU A 432 12.43 -1.60 2.01
C GLU A 432 11.77 -0.40 2.71
N ASP A 433 10.47 -0.22 2.45
CA ASP A 433 9.61 0.83 2.98
C ASP A 433 10.06 2.29 2.80
N ILE A 434 11.32 2.64 2.53
CA ILE A 434 11.77 4.04 2.47
C ILE A 434 10.94 4.83 1.44
N PRO A 435 10.78 4.37 0.18
CA PRO A 435 9.93 5.06 -0.78
C PRO A 435 8.50 5.31 -0.27
N THR A 436 7.88 4.26 0.28
CA THR A 436 6.49 4.30 0.77
C THR A 436 6.36 5.14 2.04
N LYS A 437 7.32 5.07 2.97
CA LYS A 437 7.39 5.86 4.22
C LYS A 437 7.57 7.34 3.94
N LEU A 438 8.46 7.69 3.01
CA LEU A 438 8.68 9.08 2.61
C LEU A 438 7.38 9.67 2.04
N ARG A 439 6.74 8.97 1.11
CA ARG A 439 5.46 9.38 0.53
C ARG A 439 4.34 9.43 1.57
N ALA A 440 4.24 8.42 2.45
CA ALA A 440 3.22 8.35 3.49
C ALA A 440 3.37 9.46 4.55
N THR A 441 4.59 9.84 4.89
CA THR A 441 4.88 10.94 5.83
C THR A 441 4.33 12.26 5.30
N LEU A 442 4.57 12.58 4.03
CA LEU A 442 4.00 13.78 3.41
C LEU A 442 2.48 13.66 3.20
N ALA A 443 1.99 12.49 2.78
CA ALA A 443 0.56 12.26 2.57
C ALA A 443 -0.26 12.44 3.86
N ALA A 444 0.28 12.05 5.01
CA ALA A 444 -0.39 12.19 6.30
C ALA A 444 -0.58 13.66 6.73
N THR A 445 0.25 14.57 6.23
CA THR A 445 0.22 16.00 6.57
C THR A 445 -0.21 16.89 5.40
N ALA A 446 -0.54 16.29 4.25
CA ALA A 446 -0.84 16.96 2.98
C ALA A 446 -2.04 17.91 3.03
N GLY A 447 -2.90 17.86 4.06
CA GLY A 447 -4.09 18.69 4.18
C GLY A 447 -5.18 18.31 3.17
N THR A 448 -5.25 17.03 2.85
CA THR A 448 -6.18 16.42 1.89
C THR A 448 -7.20 15.54 2.62
N PRO A 449 -8.46 15.44 2.16
CA PRO A 449 -9.52 14.73 2.90
C PRO A 449 -9.28 13.22 3.05
N ASP A 450 -8.51 12.62 2.14
CA ASP A 450 -8.54 11.18 1.86
C ASP A 450 -7.18 10.47 2.08
N GLY A 451 -6.19 11.16 2.65
CA GLY A 451 -4.81 10.66 2.74
C GLY A 451 -4.00 10.93 1.47
N LEU A 452 -3.45 9.88 0.85
CA LEU A 452 -2.60 10.03 -0.34
C LEU A 452 -3.38 10.60 -1.51
N ASN A 453 -2.94 11.77 -1.98
CA ASN A 453 -3.40 12.38 -3.22
C ASN A 453 -2.21 12.53 -4.17
N THR A 454 -2.44 12.38 -5.47
CA THR A 454 -1.37 12.51 -6.44
C THR A 454 -1.88 12.97 -7.80
N TYR A 455 -0.96 13.49 -8.60
CA TYR A 455 -1.16 13.72 -10.02
C TYR A 455 -0.73 12.46 -10.77
N VAL A 456 -1.59 11.96 -11.69
CA VAL A 456 -1.30 10.73 -12.45
C VAL A 456 0.04 10.77 -13.18
N GLY A 457 0.47 11.94 -13.65
CA GLY A 457 1.77 12.11 -14.29
C GLY A 457 2.97 11.97 -13.35
N PHE A 458 2.75 11.86 -12.03
CA PHE A 458 3.76 11.58 -10.99
C PHE A 458 3.45 10.30 -10.20
N SER A 459 2.43 9.54 -10.59
CA SER A 459 2.01 8.33 -9.87
C SER A 459 2.96 7.16 -10.08
N HIS A 460 3.16 6.39 -9.02
CA HIS A 460 3.97 5.18 -9.05
C HIS A 460 3.24 4.00 -9.69
N GLY A 461 1.90 3.93 -9.57
CA GLY A 461 1.07 2.82 -10.07
C GLY A 461 0.45 1.97 -8.96
N ASP A 462 0.80 2.22 -7.70
CA ASP A 462 0.18 1.58 -6.52
C ASP A 462 -0.91 2.46 -5.87
N GLU A 463 -1.11 3.68 -6.37
CA GLU A 463 -2.14 4.57 -5.89
C GLU A 463 -3.55 4.07 -6.24
N SER A 464 -4.50 4.28 -5.33
CA SER A 464 -5.91 4.00 -5.62
C SER A 464 -6.47 4.99 -6.64
N ALA A 465 -7.51 4.59 -7.37
CA ALA A 465 -8.22 5.50 -8.26
C ALA A 465 -8.75 6.76 -7.52
N ARG A 466 -9.09 6.63 -6.23
CA ARG A 466 -9.50 7.76 -5.37
C ARG A 466 -8.35 8.73 -5.09
N ALA A 467 -7.13 8.24 -4.94
CA ALA A 467 -5.95 9.08 -4.75
C ALA A 467 -5.61 9.93 -6.00
N ILE A 468 -6.03 9.48 -7.18
CA ILE A 468 -5.80 10.18 -8.44
C ILE A 468 -6.98 11.11 -8.78
N TRP A 469 -8.22 10.63 -8.63
CA TRP A 469 -9.41 11.32 -9.13
C TRP A 469 -10.44 11.72 -8.08
N SER A 470 -10.23 11.45 -6.80
CA SER A 470 -11.21 11.63 -5.71
C SER A 470 -12.46 10.77 -5.84
N GLU A 471 -13.09 10.42 -4.72
CA GLU A 471 -14.36 9.69 -4.71
C GLU A 471 -15.46 10.43 -5.48
N ALA A 472 -15.46 11.77 -5.36
CA ALA A 472 -16.46 12.63 -5.97
C ALA A 472 -16.45 12.58 -7.50
N ASN A 473 -15.29 12.51 -8.16
CA ASN A 473 -15.25 12.46 -9.63
C ASN A 473 -15.29 11.02 -10.16
N LEU A 474 -14.96 10.00 -9.35
CA LEU A 474 -14.88 8.61 -9.80
C LEU A 474 -16.20 8.10 -10.39
N HIS A 475 -17.36 8.40 -9.78
CA HIS A 475 -18.64 7.93 -10.31
C HIS A 475 -18.90 8.44 -11.74
N ARG A 476 -18.56 9.71 -12.05
CA ARG A 476 -18.69 10.31 -13.39
C ARG A 476 -17.71 9.67 -14.37
N LEU A 477 -16.48 9.47 -13.95
CA LEU A 477 -15.44 8.82 -14.76
C LEU A 477 -15.79 7.36 -15.07
N THR A 478 -16.32 6.62 -14.11
CA THR A 478 -16.79 5.24 -14.32
C THR A 478 -17.98 5.21 -15.29
N ALA A 479 -18.91 6.16 -15.20
CA ALA A 479 -20.01 6.26 -16.16
C ALA A 479 -19.49 6.52 -17.58
N LEU A 480 -18.59 7.50 -17.75
CA LEU A 480 -17.94 7.78 -19.04
C LEU A 480 -17.17 6.56 -19.57
N LYS A 481 -16.47 5.82 -18.70
CA LYS A 481 -15.74 4.61 -19.10
C LYS A 481 -16.71 3.54 -19.62
N ARG A 482 -17.83 3.32 -18.93
CA ARG A 482 -18.86 2.35 -19.38
C ARG A 482 -19.51 2.76 -20.70
N GLU A 483 -19.67 4.06 -20.93
CA GLU A 483 -20.27 4.58 -22.16
C GLU A 483 -19.31 4.48 -23.35
N TYR A 484 -18.08 4.97 -23.19
CA TYR A 484 -17.15 5.14 -24.31
C TYR A 484 -16.17 3.97 -24.50
N ASP A 485 -15.89 3.18 -23.45
CA ASP A 485 -15.02 2.00 -23.52
C ASP A 485 -15.50 0.85 -22.63
N PRO A 486 -16.69 0.27 -22.91
CA PRO A 486 -17.29 -0.78 -22.09
C PRO A 486 -16.48 -2.08 -22.03
N HIS A 487 -15.59 -2.30 -23.02
CA HIS A 487 -14.74 -3.49 -23.10
C HIS A 487 -13.35 -3.28 -22.51
N GLY A 488 -13.04 -2.06 -22.06
CA GLY A 488 -11.76 -1.76 -21.41
C GLY A 488 -10.55 -1.87 -22.35
N LEU A 489 -10.70 -1.54 -23.63
CA LEU A 489 -9.61 -1.55 -24.61
C LEU A 489 -8.49 -0.56 -24.23
N PHE A 490 -8.84 0.56 -23.59
CA PHE A 490 -7.91 1.59 -23.09
C PHE A 490 -7.76 1.50 -21.56
N SER A 491 -7.17 0.41 -21.06
CA SER A 491 -7.05 0.16 -19.60
C SER A 491 -5.65 -0.23 -19.12
N CYS A 492 -4.61 -0.16 -19.97
CA CYS A 492 -3.23 -0.55 -19.61
C CYS A 492 -2.62 0.24 -18.42
N THR A 493 -3.25 1.32 -17.95
CA THR A 493 -2.82 2.11 -16.79
C THR A 493 -3.70 1.97 -15.56
N ASN A 494 -4.78 1.19 -15.62
CA ASN A 494 -5.82 1.14 -14.59
C ASN A 494 -6.10 -0.31 -14.18
N THR A 495 -5.13 -0.97 -13.53
CA THR A 495 -5.29 -2.35 -13.06
C THR A 495 -6.13 -2.49 -11.78
N ASN A 496 -6.63 -1.39 -11.20
CA ASN A 496 -7.34 -1.41 -9.92
C ASN A 496 -8.83 -0.98 -9.97
N GLY A 497 -9.51 -0.96 -11.13
CA GLY A 497 -10.82 -0.27 -11.19
C GLY A 497 -11.97 -0.80 -12.04
N THR A 498 -11.81 -1.75 -12.97
CA THR A 498 -12.93 -2.08 -13.90
C THR A 498 -13.01 -3.54 -14.31
N HIS A 499 -13.18 -4.45 -13.36
CA HIS A 499 -14.04 -5.63 -13.59
C HIS A 499 -15.37 -5.37 -12.88
N GLY A 500 -16.47 -5.51 -13.65
CA GLY A 500 -17.79 -4.95 -13.34
C GLY A 500 -18.33 -5.30 -11.94
N THR A 501 -18.79 -4.28 -11.23
CA THR A 501 -19.65 -4.42 -10.04
C THR A 501 -21.07 -4.74 -10.49
N ASN A 502 -21.47 -6.01 -10.41
CA ASN A 502 -22.89 -6.38 -10.42
C ASN A 502 -23.51 -6.09 -9.04
N GLY A 503 -24.76 -5.61 -9.06
CA GLY A 503 -25.47 -4.99 -7.94
C GLY A 503 -25.87 -5.90 -6.76
N PRO A 504 -26.67 -5.37 -5.81
CA PRO A 504 -26.75 -5.83 -4.41
C PRO A 504 -27.74 -6.97 -4.14
N ASN A 505 -28.00 -7.89 -5.09
CA ASN A 505 -28.88 -9.04 -4.83
C ASN A 505 -28.06 -10.33 -4.73
N GLY A 506 -28.18 -11.01 -3.60
CA GLY A 506 -27.46 -12.24 -3.23
C GLY A 506 -27.81 -13.50 -4.05
N ALA A 507 -27.86 -13.38 -5.38
CA ALA A 507 -27.80 -14.51 -6.29
C ALA A 507 -26.42 -14.55 -6.92
N SER A 508 -25.63 -15.57 -6.59
CA SER A 508 -24.30 -15.81 -7.15
C SER A 508 -24.37 -15.97 -8.66
N GLY A 509 -23.59 -15.16 -9.40
CA GLY A 509 -23.31 -15.43 -10.81
C GLY A 509 -22.53 -16.73 -10.98
N PRO A 510 -22.62 -17.39 -12.16
CA PRO A 510 -21.86 -18.61 -12.43
C PRO A 510 -20.34 -18.30 -12.33
N GLY A 511 -19.65 -18.92 -11.37
CA GLY A 511 -18.20 -18.80 -11.17
C GLY A 511 -17.71 -18.11 -9.89
N GLN A 512 -18.60 -17.71 -8.97
CA GLN A 512 -18.22 -17.08 -7.69
C GLN A 512 -18.06 -18.11 -6.56
N LEU A 513 -16.93 -18.09 -5.85
CA LEU A 513 -16.65 -19.00 -4.73
C LEU A 513 -17.44 -18.59 -3.46
N ARG A 514 -18.17 -19.54 -2.86
CA ARG A 514 -18.94 -19.34 -1.61
C ARG A 514 -18.11 -19.74 -0.40
N VAL A 515 -17.91 -18.80 0.54
CA VAL A 515 -17.11 -19.00 1.74
C VAL A 515 -17.98 -18.87 2.99
N ALA A 516 -17.99 -19.89 3.84
CA ALA A 516 -18.55 -19.84 5.18
C ALA A 516 -17.45 -19.61 6.21
N ILE A 517 -17.56 -18.54 6.99
CA ILE A 517 -16.67 -18.24 8.11
C ILE A 517 -17.42 -18.56 9.40
N ILE A 518 -16.84 -19.40 10.25
CA ILE A 518 -17.41 -19.81 11.53
C ILE A 518 -16.69 -19.03 12.63
N GLY A 519 -17.40 -18.10 13.29
CA GLY A 519 -16.86 -17.22 14.33
C GLY A 519 -16.70 -15.77 13.88
N GLY A 520 -17.33 -14.86 14.62
CA GLY A 520 -17.41 -13.41 14.40
C GLY A 520 -16.43 -12.58 15.23
N GLY A 521 -15.33 -13.17 15.71
CA GLY A 521 -14.25 -12.44 16.37
C GLY A 521 -13.41 -11.61 15.38
N ILE A 522 -12.38 -10.94 15.89
CA ILE A 522 -11.49 -10.05 15.11
C ILE A 522 -10.99 -10.69 13.81
N VAL A 523 -10.50 -11.93 13.88
CA VAL A 523 -9.94 -12.64 12.72
C VAL A 523 -11.03 -13.01 11.71
N GLY A 524 -12.19 -13.46 12.19
CA GLY A 524 -13.31 -13.84 11.33
C GLY A 524 -13.88 -12.66 10.55
N VAL A 525 -14.07 -11.51 11.21
CA VAL A 525 -14.53 -10.28 10.56
C VAL A 525 -13.47 -9.74 9.60
N ALA A 526 -12.19 -9.75 9.98
CA ALA A 526 -11.11 -9.32 9.09
C ALA A 526 -11.01 -10.18 7.82
N ALA A 527 -11.11 -11.52 7.96
CA ALA A 527 -11.17 -12.44 6.84
C ALA A 527 -12.39 -12.18 5.95
N ALA A 528 -13.57 -11.96 6.55
CA ALA A 528 -14.80 -11.69 5.81
C ALA A 528 -14.69 -10.44 4.92
N LEU A 529 -14.18 -9.35 5.49
CA LEU A 529 -13.96 -8.09 4.77
C LEU A 529 -12.91 -8.24 3.66
N GLY A 530 -11.81 -8.95 3.94
CA GLY A 530 -10.74 -9.19 2.97
C GLY A 530 -11.16 -10.05 1.79
N LEU A 531 -11.91 -11.13 2.04
CA LEU A 531 -12.41 -12.05 1.01
C LEU A 531 -13.50 -11.42 0.15
N ARG A 532 -14.43 -10.66 0.76
CA ARG A 532 -15.47 -9.93 0.01
C ARG A 532 -14.88 -8.91 -0.95
N ARG A 533 -13.84 -8.18 -0.53
CA ARG A 533 -13.14 -7.20 -1.40
C ARG A 533 -12.58 -7.85 -2.67
N ARG A 534 -12.28 -9.15 -2.61
CA ARG A 534 -11.77 -9.98 -3.70
C ARG A 534 -12.89 -10.76 -4.42
N ASN A 535 -14.10 -10.21 -4.39
CA ASN A 535 -15.28 -10.70 -5.12
C ASN A 535 -15.72 -12.14 -4.75
N MET A 536 -15.46 -12.60 -3.53
CA MET A 536 -15.98 -13.87 -3.02
C MET A 536 -17.32 -13.68 -2.30
N ALA A 537 -18.19 -14.69 -2.37
CA ALA A 537 -19.49 -14.68 -1.69
C ALA A 537 -19.32 -15.18 -0.25
N VAL A 538 -19.27 -14.27 0.72
CA VAL A 538 -18.97 -14.59 2.13
C VAL A 538 -20.23 -14.59 2.99
N ARG A 539 -20.38 -15.61 3.83
CA ARG A 539 -21.33 -15.66 4.96
C ARG A 539 -20.55 -15.91 6.26
N LEU A 540 -20.88 -15.16 7.31
CA LEU A 540 -20.30 -15.30 8.64
C LEU A 540 -21.34 -15.85 9.60
N TYR A 541 -21.00 -16.90 10.34
CA TYR A 541 -21.87 -17.54 11.32
C TYR A 541 -21.31 -17.33 12.73
N GLU A 542 -22.04 -16.63 13.58
CA GLU A 542 -21.65 -16.31 14.96
C GLU A 542 -22.59 -16.98 15.95
N GLN A 543 -22.05 -17.64 16.98
CA GLN A 543 -22.83 -18.33 18.00
C GLN A 543 -23.57 -17.38 18.95
N ALA A 544 -23.01 -16.19 19.20
CA ALA A 544 -23.65 -15.16 20.00
C ALA A 544 -24.82 -14.49 19.25
N GLY A 545 -25.70 -13.81 20.00
CA GLY A 545 -26.86 -13.09 19.43
C GLY A 545 -26.51 -11.73 18.79
N ASP A 546 -25.28 -11.29 18.93
CA ASP A 546 -24.71 -10.01 18.54
C ASP A 546 -23.18 -10.13 18.56
N PHE A 547 -22.49 -9.16 17.95
CA PHE A 547 -21.04 -9.07 18.11
C PHE A 547 -20.71 -8.72 19.56
N ARG A 548 -19.97 -9.61 20.22
CA ARG A 548 -19.49 -9.40 21.59
C ARG A 548 -18.04 -9.84 21.67
N GLU A 549 -17.23 -9.00 22.29
CA GLU A 549 -15.93 -9.38 22.82
C GLU A 549 -15.90 -8.99 24.29
N ILE A 550 -15.69 -9.97 25.17
CA ILE A 550 -15.47 -9.73 26.59
C ILE A 550 -13.97 -9.66 26.80
N GLY A 551 -13.42 -8.47 27.03
CA GLY A 551 -12.02 -8.39 27.45
C GLY A 551 -11.25 -7.11 27.19
N ALA A 552 -10.04 -7.17 27.75
CA ALA A 552 -8.96 -6.21 27.91
C ALA A 552 -8.41 -5.58 26.60
N GLY A 553 -7.41 -4.71 26.74
CA GLY A 553 -6.68 -4.13 25.63
C GLY A 553 -5.99 -5.18 24.74
N VAL A 554 -5.98 -4.95 23.43
CA VAL A 554 -5.21 -5.70 22.43
C VAL A 554 -4.27 -4.74 21.70
N ALA A 555 -3.08 -5.19 21.31
CA ALA A 555 -2.13 -4.34 20.61
C ALA A 555 -1.71 -4.99 19.28
N PHE A 556 -1.49 -4.17 18.26
CA PHE A 556 -1.12 -4.63 16.92
C PHE A 556 0.20 -4.02 16.47
N THR A 557 1.13 -4.89 16.05
CA THR A 557 2.40 -4.49 15.43
C THR A 557 2.17 -3.68 14.15
N THR A 558 3.16 -2.89 13.74
CA THR A 558 3.19 -2.29 12.39
C THR A 558 3.00 -3.33 11.28
N ASN A 559 3.54 -4.53 11.46
CA ASN A 559 3.36 -5.65 10.55
C ASN A 559 1.89 -6.09 10.42
N ALA A 560 1.22 -6.32 11.56
CA ALA A 560 -0.20 -6.65 11.56
C ALA A 560 -1.04 -5.53 10.94
N GLN A 561 -0.66 -4.26 11.15
CA GLN A 561 -1.29 -3.11 10.52
C GLN A 561 -1.13 -3.09 8.99
N ALA A 562 0.04 -3.46 8.48
CA ALA A 562 0.26 -3.62 7.05
C ALA A 562 -0.62 -4.75 6.47
N CYS A 563 -0.73 -5.88 7.18
CA CYS A 563 -1.67 -6.95 6.81
C CYS A 563 -3.12 -6.46 6.79
N MET A 564 -3.55 -5.66 7.77
CA MET A 564 -4.89 -5.05 7.78
C MET A 564 -5.12 -4.19 6.52
N ALA A 565 -4.15 -3.35 6.14
CA ALA A 565 -4.25 -2.50 4.95
C ALA A 565 -4.39 -3.32 3.65
N LEU A 566 -3.59 -4.37 3.51
CA LEU A 566 -3.61 -5.28 2.34
C LEU A 566 -4.89 -6.12 2.28
N LEU A 567 -5.46 -6.49 3.43
CA LEU A 567 -6.76 -7.15 3.51
C LEU A 567 -7.88 -6.19 3.07
N SER A 568 -7.99 -5.06 3.77
CA SER A 568 -8.93 -3.99 3.48
C SER A 568 -8.54 -2.72 4.25
N PRO A 569 -8.36 -1.56 3.59
CA PRO A 569 -8.07 -0.28 4.25
C PRO A 569 -9.08 0.10 5.35
N ALA A 570 -10.32 -0.39 5.25
CA ALA A 570 -11.35 -0.19 6.27
C ALA A 570 -10.97 -0.83 7.62
N ILE A 571 -10.28 -1.97 7.62
CA ILE A 571 -9.82 -2.65 8.85
C ILE A 571 -8.77 -1.79 9.56
N LEU A 572 -7.79 -1.26 8.79
CA LEU A 572 -6.77 -0.39 9.35
C LEU A 572 -7.39 0.92 9.88
N ALA A 573 -8.32 1.51 9.12
CA ALA A 573 -9.04 2.71 9.55
C ALA A 573 -9.83 2.49 10.86
N ALA A 574 -10.56 1.37 10.94
CA ALA A 574 -11.28 0.95 12.15
C ALA A 574 -10.33 0.83 13.35
N MET A 575 -9.15 0.22 13.17
CA MET A 575 -8.16 0.09 14.24
C MET A 575 -7.65 1.48 14.68
N LYS A 576 -7.25 2.33 13.73
CA LYS A 576 -6.70 3.66 14.00
C LYS A 576 -7.70 4.58 14.69
N ALA A 577 -9.00 4.42 14.44
CA ALA A 577 -10.04 5.21 15.09
C ALA A 577 -10.08 4.99 16.61
N VAL A 578 -9.65 3.82 17.10
CA VAL A 578 -9.74 3.42 18.51
C VAL A 578 -8.39 3.14 19.15
N SER A 579 -7.28 3.40 18.45
CA SER A 579 -5.95 3.13 18.96
C SER A 579 -5.45 4.19 19.94
N THR A 580 -4.59 3.72 20.84
CA THR A 580 -3.88 4.48 21.87
C THR A 580 -2.41 4.14 21.71
N LYS A 581 -1.56 5.15 21.70
CA LYS A 581 -0.12 5.00 21.50
C LYS A 581 0.59 5.17 22.83
N ASN A 582 1.78 4.58 22.94
CA ASN A 582 2.70 4.99 23.99
C ASN A 582 3.22 6.40 23.69
N GLU A 583 3.44 7.21 24.73
CA GLU A 583 4.14 8.49 24.59
C GLU A 583 5.65 8.27 24.31
N SER A 584 6.18 7.11 24.73
CA SER A 584 7.56 6.67 24.54
C SER A 584 7.70 5.69 23.38
N PRO A 585 8.75 5.79 22.54
CA PRO A 585 9.03 4.80 21.49
C PRO A 585 9.66 3.50 22.04
N TYR A 586 9.76 3.35 23.36
CA TYR A 586 10.38 2.21 24.01
C TYR A 586 9.40 1.41 24.85
N TYR A 587 9.62 0.11 24.88
CA TYR A 587 9.06 -0.80 25.87
C TYR A 587 10.01 -0.93 27.04
N THR A 588 9.51 -0.66 28.24
CA THR A 588 10.33 -0.60 29.43
C THR A 588 10.15 -1.86 30.26
N TYR A 589 11.26 -2.50 30.62
CA TYR A 589 11.29 -3.67 31.48
C TYR A 589 11.97 -3.30 32.79
N VAL A 590 11.30 -3.60 33.89
CA VAL A 590 11.76 -3.23 35.23
C VAL A 590 11.89 -4.46 36.12
N ASP A 591 12.76 -4.34 37.12
CA ASP A 591 12.81 -5.27 38.24
C ASP A 591 11.60 -4.98 39.14
N GLY A 592 10.59 -5.86 39.08
CA GLY A 592 9.40 -5.77 39.92
C GLY A 592 9.54 -6.48 41.27
N TYR A 593 10.63 -7.21 41.53
CA TYR A 593 10.78 -8.08 42.69
C TYR A 593 11.86 -7.61 43.68
N ARG A 594 11.75 -8.03 44.95
CA ARG A 594 12.68 -7.64 46.04
C ARG A 594 14.01 -8.41 45.95
N ARG A 595 15.15 -7.76 46.23
CA ARG A 595 16.45 -8.42 46.45
C ARG A 595 16.50 -9.09 47.83
N GLY A 596 16.28 -10.41 47.88
CA GLY A 596 16.75 -11.36 48.92
C GLY A 596 16.35 -11.12 50.39
N PRO A 597 16.56 -12.12 51.28
CA PRO A 597 16.29 -11.97 52.71
C PRO A 597 17.25 -10.95 53.35
N GLY A 598 16.72 -9.95 54.05
CA GLY A 598 17.50 -9.02 54.89
C GLY A 598 17.64 -7.58 54.40
N GLN A 599 17.11 -7.21 53.23
CA GLN A 599 16.99 -5.79 52.83
C GLN A 599 15.67 -5.23 53.35
N THR A 600 15.68 -4.25 54.26
CA THR A 600 14.48 -3.58 54.78
C THR A 600 13.95 -2.54 53.79
N ASP A 601 12.63 -2.37 53.77
CA ASP A 601 11.95 -1.36 52.97
C ASP A 601 12.22 0.03 53.57
N ASP A 602 12.78 0.95 52.78
CA ASP A 602 12.33 2.34 52.90
C ASP A 602 10.97 2.37 52.18
N ASP A 603 9.90 2.11 52.94
CA ASP A 603 8.52 1.76 52.52
C ASP A 603 7.82 2.75 51.55
N ALA A 604 8.51 3.81 51.11
CA ALA A 604 7.97 4.83 50.22
C ALA A 604 8.62 4.89 48.82
N ASP A 605 9.69 4.14 48.55
CA ASP A 605 10.35 4.24 47.24
C ASP A 605 9.63 3.42 46.16
N LEU A 606 8.86 4.11 45.32
CA LEU A 606 8.24 3.58 44.10
C LEU A 606 9.25 3.41 42.95
N SER A 607 10.52 3.77 43.15
CA SER A 607 11.56 3.59 42.15
C SER A 607 11.83 2.10 41.94
N GLU A 608 11.47 1.62 40.75
CA GLU A 608 11.86 0.30 40.28
C GLU A 608 13.12 0.48 39.44
N THR A 609 14.09 -0.43 39.59
CA THR A 609 15.28 -0.41 38.76
C THR A 609 14.88 -0.79 37.34
N GLN A 610 15.06 0.14 36.40
CA GLN A 610 14.95 -0.17 34.97
C GLN A 610 16.04 -1.19 34.60
N LEU A 611 15.64 -2.33 34.05
CA LEU A 611 16.57 -3.36 33.61
C LEU A 611 17.03 -3.10 32.17
N TYR A 612 16.07 -2.90 31.26
CA TYR A 612 16.34 -2.68 29.84
C TYR A 612 15.15 -2.02 29.14
N ARG A 613 15.41 -1.50 27.94
CA ARG A 613 14.41 -0.91 27.06
C ARG A 613 14.55 -1.50 25.67
N LEU A 614 13.43 -1.86 25.06
CA LEU A 614 13.37 -2.33 23.67
C LEU A 614 12.77 -1.22 22.81
N HIS A 615 13.46 -0.80 21.76
CA HIS A 615 12.97 0.24 20.86
C HIS A 615 11.91 -0.33 19.92
N ALA A 616 10.65 0.07 20.11
CA ALA A 616 9.54 -0.33 19.25
C ALA A 616 9.18 0.76 18.20
N GLY A 617 9.67 1.99 18.37
CA GLY A 617 9.30 3.14 17.54
C GLY A 617 7.95 3.75 17.95
N THR A 618 7.61 4.91 17.38
CA THR A 618 6.39 5.68 17.74
C THR A 618 5.07 5.08 17.23
N THR A 619 5.16 4.08 16.35
CA THR A 619 4.02 3.30 15.81
C THR A 619 4.19 1.80 16.02
N GLY A 620 5.19 1.37 16.79
CA GLY A 620 5.60 -0.04 16.93
C GLY A 620 4.45 -0.97 17.28
N PHE A 621 3.62 -0.55 18.24
CA PHE A 621 2.32 -1.13 18.49
C PHE A 621 1.29 -0.06 18.82
N ASP A 622 0.12 -0.22 18.23
CA ASP A 622 -1.07 0.55 18.57
C ASP A 622 -1.99 -0.34 19.41
N ALA A 623 -2.27 0.09 20.64
CA ALA A 623 -3.17 -0.63 21.55
C ALA A 623 -4.60 -0.10 21.40
N CYS A 624 -5.59 -0.98 21.32
CA CYS A 624 -7.00 -0.60 21.28
C CYS A 624 -7.80 -1.40 22.32
N HIS A 625 -8.95 -0.86 22.69
CA HIS A 625 -9.94 -1.63 23.43
C HIS A 625 -10.58 -2.65 22.46
N ARG A 626 -10.47 -3.95 22.78
CA ARG A 626 -10.82 -5.03 21.85
C ARG A 626 -12.24 -4.93 21.29
N ALA A 627 -13.21 -4.67 22.18
CA ALA A 627 -14.61 -4.49 21.79
C ALA A 627 -14.80 -3.31 20.83
N HIS A 628 -14.19 -2.15 21.12
CA HIS A 628 -14.33 -0.97 20.28
C HIS A 628 -13.73 -1.20 18.90
N PHE A 629 -12.61 -1.93 18.81
CA PHE A 629 -12.03 -2.27 17.51
C PHE A 629 -12.96 -3.18 16.70
N LEU A 630 -13.55 -4.20 17.31
CA LEU A 630 -14.54 -5.04 16.65
C LEU A 630 -15.77 -4.23 16.21
N ASP A 631 -16.28 -3.35 17.06
CA ASP A 631 -17.42 -2.47 16.76
C ASP A 631 -17.14 -1.58 15.54
N GLU A 632 -15.95 -1.00 15.45
CA GLU A 632 -15.55 -0.21 14.28
C GLU A 632 -15.44 -1.07 13.00
N MET A 633 -14.90 -2.29 13.09
CA MET A 633 -14.83 -3.19 11.93
C MET A 633 -16.21 -3.62 11.44
N VAL A 634 -17.12 -3.91 12.36
CA VAL A 634 -18.48 -4.40 12.07
C VAL A 634 -19.29 -3.36 11.28
N LYS A 635 -19.02 -2.07 11.44
CA LYS A 635 -19.65 -1.01 10.61
C LYS A 635 -19.40 -1.17 9.12
N HIS A 636 -18.36 -1.90 8.73
CA HIS A 636 -18.02 -2.20 7.34
C HIS A 636 -18.59 -3.54 6.84
N VAL A 637 -19.20 -4.32 7.74
CA VAL A 637 -19.89 -5.56 7.41
C VAL A 637 -21.28 -5.20 6.87
N PRO A 638 -21.61 -5.57 5.63
CA PRO A 638 -22.89 -5.26 5.03
C PRO A 638 -24.02 -6.05 5.69
N GLU A 639 -25.22 -5.47 5.62
CA GLU A 639 -26.44 -6.13 6.09
C GLU A 639 -26.64 -7.49 5.40
N GLY A 640 -27.02 -8.50 6.18
CA GLY A 640 -27.30 -9.87 5.68
C GLY A 640 -26.08 -10.76 5.44
N MET A 641 -24.84 -10.30 5.71
CA MET A 641 -23.65 -11.15 5.65
C MET A 641 -23.51 -12.08 6.87
N VAL A 642 -24.01 -11.64 8.02
CA VAL A 642 -23.82 -12.30 9.31
C VAL A 642 -25.11 -12.97 9.75
N GLU A 643 -25.00 -14.22 10.21
CA GLU A 643 -26.06 -14.94 10.90
C GLU A 643 -25.66 -15.21 12.35
N PHE A 644 -26.39 -14.60 13.28
CA PHE A 644 -26.20 -14.74 14.72
C PHE A 644 -26.98 -15.94 15.27
N GLY A 645 -26.61 -16.39 16.48
CA GLY A 645 -27.19 -17.58 17.10
C GLY A 645 -26.83 -18.90 16.40
N LYS A 646 -25.82 -18.88 15.53
CA LYS A 646 -25.40 -20.02 14.70
C LYS A 646 -24.17 -20.70 15.30
N ARG A 647 -24.42 -21.56 16.29
CA ARG A 647 -23.38 -22.42 16.86
C ARG A 647 -23.14 -23.62 15.93
N PHE A 648 -21.96 -23.63 15.31
CA PHE A 648 -21.54 -24.70 14.39
C PHE A 648 -21.42 -26.04 15.13
N ASP A 649 -21.93 -27.10 14.52
CA ASP A 649 -21.84 -28.48 15.02
C ASP A 649 -20.89 -29.32 14.15
N THR A 650 -21.19 -29.46 12.86
CA THR A 650 -20.41 -30.31 11.94
C THR A 650 -20.58 -29.90 10.46
N TYR A 651 -19.77 -30.47 9.58
CA TYR A 651 -19.91 -30.35 8.12
C TYR A 651 -19.89 -31.74 7.46
N ALA A 652 -20.52 -31.85 6.29
CA ALA A 652 -20.38 -33.00 5.40
C ALA A 652 -20.08 -32.51 3.98
N PHE A 653 -19.16 -33.18 3.28
CA PHE A 653 -18.84 -32.89 1.89
C PHE A 653 -19.76 -33.69 0.97
N ASP A 654 -20.38 -33.01 0.00
CA ASP A 654 -21.15 -33.62 -1.07
C ASP A 654 -20.26 -33.72 -2.32
N GLU A 655 -19.88 -34.95 -2.69
CA GLU A 655 -19.00 -35.21 -3.83
C GLU A 655 -19.61 -34.86 -5.18
N GLU A 656 -20.94 -34.96 -5.33
CA GLU A 656 -21.63 -34.69 -6.58
C GLU A 656 -21.74 -33.18 -6.83
N ARG A 657 -21.97 -32.42 -5.76
CA ARG A 657 -22.13 -30.96 -5.82
C ARG A 657 -20.82 -30.18 -5.60
N GLU A 658 -19.77 -30.87 -5.16
CA GLU A 658 -18.48 -30.27 -4.77
C GLU A 658 -18.65 -29.12 -3.75
N GLU A 659 -19.53 -29.31 -2.77
CA GLU A 659 -19.84 -28.32 -1.72
C GLU A 659 -19.92 -28.97 -0.34
N TYR A 660 -19.75 -28.17 0.70
CA TYR A 660 -19.94 -28.53 2.09
C TYR A 660 -21.33 -28.15 2.57
N THR A 661 -22.02 -29.07 3.22
CA THR A 661 -23.22 -28.79 4.02
C THR A 661 -22.83 -28.66 5.48
N LEU A 662 -23.03 -27.46 6.04
CA LEU A 662 -22.81 -27.12 7.44
C LEU A 662 -24.09 -27.39 8.24
N ARG A 663 -23.93 -27.90 9.46
CA ARG A 663 -25.01 -28.11 10.43
C ARG A 663 -24.74 -27.29 11.69
N PHE A 664 -25.80 -26.69 12.23
CA PHE A 664 -25.76 -25.90 13.45
C PHE A 664 -26.60 -26.56 14.56
N GLU A 665 -26.31 -26.25 15.82
CA GLU A 665 -27.01 -26.84 16.97
C GLU A 665 -28.52 -26.53 17.01
N ASP A 666 -28.96 -25.47 16.33
CA ASP A 666 -30.39 -25.12 16.18
C ASP A 666 -31.13 -26.00 15.15
N GLY A 667 -30.42 -26.95 14.52
CA GLY A 667 -30.94 -27.83 13.48
C GLY A 667 -30.95 -27.24 12.08
N SER A 668 -30.55 -25.97 11.92
CA SER A 668 -30.44 -25.34 10.61
C SER A 668 -29.20 -25.80 9.84
N THR A 669 -29.20 -25.55 8.53
CA THR A 669 -28.11 -25.93 7.63
C THR A 669 -27.74 -24.80 6.67
N ALA A 670 -26.48 -24.77 6.25
CA ALA A 670 -25.99 -23.89 5.19
C ALA A 670 -25.07 -24.64 4.23
N THR A 671 -24.82 -24.08 3.04
CA THR A 671 -23.92 -24.66 2.04
C THR A 671 -22.80 -23.69 1.67
N ALA A 672 -21.58 -24.20 1.50
CA ALA A 672 -20.43 -23.41 1.06
C ALA A 672 -19.41 -24.24 0.29
N ASP A 673 -18.53 -23.58 -0.46
CA ASP A 673 -17.43 -24.23 -1.16
C ASP A 673 -16.18 -24.32 -0.27
N VAL A 674 -16.04 -23.34 0.63
CA VAL A 674 -14.95 -23.19 1.59
C VAL A 674 -15.53 -22.98 2.98
N VAL A 675 -14.99 -23.66 3.98
CA VAL A 675 -15.31 -23.45 5.40
C VAL A 675 -14.05 -22.99 6.13
N ILE A 676 -14.11 -21.83 6.79
CA ILE A 676 -13.00 -21.25 7.56
C ILE A 676 -13.41 -21.16 9.02
N GLY A 677 -12.76 -21.94 9.89
CA GLY A 677 -12.94 -21.89 11.34
C GLY A 677 -12.14 -20.76 11.97
N CYS A 678 -12.84 -19.70 12.38
CA CYS A 678 -12.36 -18.57 13.15
C CYS A 678 -13.02 -18.53 14.55
N ASP A 679 -13.46 -19.68 15.06
CA ASP A 679 -14.30 -19.90 16.25
C ASP A 679 -13.48 -20.04 17.56
N GLY A 680 -12.27 -19.48 17.55
CA GLY A 680 -11.46 -19.23 18.75
C GLY A 680 -10.83 -20.47 19.37
N ILE A 681 -10.26 -20.30 20.57
CA ILE A 681 -9.46 -21.33 21.25
C ILE A 681 -10.22 -22.65 21.52
N LYS A 682 -11.56 -22.61 21.59
CA LYS A 682 -12.44 -23.78 21.77
C LYS A 682 -13.06 -24.27 20.46
N SER A 683 -12.40 -23.98 19.33
CA SER A 683 -12.88 -24.24 17.98
C SER A 683 -13.52 -25.61 17.82
N ARG A 684 -14.80 -25.61 17.43
CA ARG A 684 -15.52 -26.81 17.00
C ARG A 684 -15.08 -27.23 15.61
N VAL A 685 -14.75 -26.27 14.72
CA VAL A 685 -14.19 -26.59 13.40
C VAL A 685 -12.88 -27.38 13.53
N ARG A 686 -11.98 -27.00 14.45
CA ARG A 686 -10.75 -27.77 14.74
C ARG A 686 -11.07 -29.19 15.20
N GLN A 687 -12.03 -29.36 16.10
CA GLN A 687 -12.42 -30.69 16.61
C GLN A 687 -12.94 -31.61 15.49
N VAL A 688 -13.76 -31.08 14.58
CA VAL A 688 -14.28 -31.84 13.44
C VAL A 688 -13.17 -32.13 12.42
N LEU A 689 -12.33 -31.13 12.13
CA LEU A 689 -11.23 -31.24 11.17
C LEU A 689 -10.17 -32.27 11.58
N LEU A 690 -9.78 -32.28 12.86
CA LEU A 690 -8.71 -33.15 13.38
C LEU A 690 -9.22 -34.46 14.00
N GLY A 691 -10.54 -34.53 14.28
CA GLY A 691 -11.20 -35.60 14.99
C GLY A 691 -11.26 -35.36 16.51
N GLU A 692 -12.42 -35.64 17.12
CA GLU A 692 -12.64 -35.39 18.55
C GLU A 692 -11.76 -36.23 19.49
N ALA A 693 -11.22 -37.36 19.01
CA ALA A 693 -10.29 -38.19 19.76
C ALA A 693 -8.84 -37.67 19.70
N ASN A 694 -8.53 -36.73 18.80
CA ASN A 694 -7.19 -36.17 18.66
C ASN A 694 -6.92 -35.14 19.77
N PRO A 695 -5.86 -35.30 20.59
CA PRO A 695 -5.53 -34.32 21.63
C PRO A 695 -5.33 -32.90 21.11
N ALA A 696 -4.85 -32.72 19.87
CA ALA A 696 -4.67 -31.41 19.25
C ALA A 696 -5.99 -30.68 18.93
N SER A 697 -7.14 -31.35 19.07
CA SER A 697 -8.45 -30.74 18.96
C SER A 697 -8.77 -29.80 20.13
N TYR A 698 -8.09 -29.94 21.27
CA TYR A 698 -8.36 -29.20 22.50
C TYR A 698 -7.14 -28.40 22.97
N PRO A 699 -7.34 -27.21 23.55
CA PRO A 699 -6.25 -26.46 24.13
C PRO A 699 -5.84 -27.08 25.48
N THR A 700 -4.59 -26.84 25.87
CA THR A 700 -3.99 -27.32 27.12
C THR A 700 -3.73 -26.17 28.08
N PHE A 701 -3.86 -26.44 29.38
CA PHE A 701 -3.60 -25.44 30.42
C PHE A 701 -2.10 -25.17 30.54
N ALA A 702 -1.70 -23.90 30.50
CA ALA A 702 -0.29 -23.48 30.60
C ALA A 702 0.20 -23.39 32.06
N HIS A 703 -0.58 -23.86 33.04
CA HIS A 703 -0.27 -23.79 34.47
C HIS A 703 -0.05 -22.37 35.01
N GLN A 704 -0.72 -21.39 34.38
CA GLN A 704 -0.69 -19.98 34.77
C GLN A 704 -2.09 -19.38 34.77
N VAL A 705 -2.31 -18.41 35.65
CA VAL A 705 -3.51 -17.59 35.66
C VAL A 705 -3.13 -16.12 35.45
N ALA A 706 -4.04 -15.35 34.86
CA ALA A 706 -3.92 -13.91 34.74
C ALA A 706 -5.04 -13.21 35.50
N PHE A 707 -4.69 -12.23 36.31
CA PHE A 707 -5.61 -11.25 36.87
C PHE A 707 -5.63 -10.04 35.93
N ARG A 708 -6.80 -9.74 35.37
CA ARG A 708 -6.97 -8.72 34.33
C ARG A 708 -7.94 -7.66 34.78
N GLY A 709 -7.67 -6.42 34.42
CA GLY A 709 -8.59 -5.32 34.66
C GLY A 709 -8.17 -4.02 34.01
N LEU A 710 -9.10 -3.07 34.00
CA LEU A 710 -8.89 -1.70 33.56
C LEU A 710 -8.88 -0.79 34.79
N VAL A 711 -7.92 0.13 34.84
CA VAL A 711 -7.76 1.13 35.89
C VAL A 711 -7.94 2.51 35.25
N SER A 712 -8.62 3.44 35.93
CA SER A 712 -8.71 4.81 35.42
C SER A 712 -7.33 5.46 35.36
N MET A 713 -7.06 6.21 34.29
CA MET A 713 -5.73 6.80 34.10
C MET A 713 -5.34 7.72 35.26
N ASP A 714 -6.27 8.52 35.79
CA ASP A 714 -6.00 9.41 36.92
C ASP A 714 -5.50 8.65 38.16
N ARG A 715 -6.10 7.49 38.46
CA ARG A 715 -5.67 6.64 39.59
C ARG A 715 -4.31 5.99 39.30
N ALA A 716 -4.07 5.59 38.05
CA ALA A 716 -2.78 5.03 37.63
C ALA A 716 -1.65 6.06 37.72
N VAL A 717 -1.87 7.29 37.23
CA VAL A 717 -0.91 8.40 37.29
C VAL A 717 -0.61 8.78 38.75
N ALA A 718 -1.63 8.84 39.60
CA ALA A 718 -1.45 9.12 41.03
C ALA A 718 -0.59 8.06 41.74
N ALA A 719 -0.70 6.79 41.35
CA ALA A 719 0.02 5.69 41.98
C ALA A 719 1.41 5.42 41.40
N LEU A 720 1.63 5.67 40.10
CA LEU A 720 2.83 5.22 39.37
C LEU A 720 3.65 6.36 38.75
N GLY A 721 3.09 7.57 38.73
CA GLY A 721 3.59 8.67 37.93
C GLY A 721 3.15 8.58 36.47
N LYS A 722 3.17 9.73 35.78
CA LYS A 722 2.67 9.86 34.41
C LYS A 722 3.40 8.94 33.43
N ASP A 723 4.73 8.89 33.50
CA ASP A 723 5.54 8.17 32.51
C ASP A 723 5.20 6.67 32.45
N LYS A 724 5.10 5.97 33.59
CA LYS A 724 4.73 4.55 33.62
C LYS A 724 3.27 4.31 33.25
N ALA A 725 2.35 5.20 33.66
CA ALA A 725 0.92 5.02 33.38
C ALA A 725 0.58 5.23 31.88
N HIS A 726 1.29 6.15 31.21
CA HIS A 726 1.08 6.49 29.80
C HIS A 726 1.89 5.64 28.83
N ASN A 727 2.65 4.66 29.30
CA ASN A 727 3.50 3.81 28.47
C ASN A 727 3.35 2.34 28.83
N GLN A 728 3.75 1.48 27.89
CA GLN A 728 3.89 0.06 28.17
C GLN A 728 5.02 -0.17 29.18
N CYS A 729 4.75 -0.96 30.21
CA CYS A 729 5.74 -1.36 31.21
C CYS A 729 5.58 -2.83 31.59
N MET A 730 6.67 -3.58 31.55
CA MET A 730 6.75 -4.97 31.97
C MET A 730 7.52 -5.08 33.29
N HIS A 731 6.83 -5.52 34.34
CA HIS A 731 7.40 -5.78 35.66
C HIS A 731 7.78 -7.26 35.73
N THR A 732 9.09 -7.52 35.79
CA THR A 732 9.67 -8.87 35.77
C THR A 732 10.09 -9.33 37.17
N GLY A 733 10.11 -10.64 37.41
CA GLY A 733 10.42 -11.20 38.73
C GLY A 733 10.25 -12.72 38.77
N PRO A 734 10.64 -13.40 39.85
CA PRO A 734 10.64 -14.86 39.91
C PRO A 734 9.21 -15.43 39.88
N GLY A 735 8.92 -16.24 38.86
CA GLY A 735 7.71 -17.07 38.75
C GLY A 735 6.39 -16.33 38.48
N ALA A 736 6.40 -15.00 38.36
CA ALA A 736 5.26 -14.17 37.99
C ALA A 736 5.74 -12.93 37.22
N HIS A 737 4.84 -12.24 36.51
CA HIS A 737 5.16 -10.97 35.86
C HIS A 737 3.89 -10.14 35.65
N LEU A 738 4.04 -8.83 35.43
CA LEU A 738 2.91 -7.92 35.25
C LEU A 738 3.16 -6.98 34.07
N LEU A 739 2.15 -6.82 33.21
CA LEU A 739 2.16 -5.90 32.08
C LEU A 739 1.12 -4.80 32.27
N THR A 740 1.54 -3.54 32.09
CA THR A 740 0.66 -2.37 31.99
C THR A 740 0.81 -1.67 30.66
N PHE A 741 -0.26 -1.07 30.13
CA PHE A 741 -0.22 -0.17 28.96
C PHE A 741 -1.49 0.68 28.85
N PRO A 742 -1.43 1.88 28.24
CA PRO A 742 -2.60 2.74 28.07
C PRO A 742 -3.54 2.21 26.97
N VAL A 743 -4.84 2.41 27.17
CA VAL A 743 -5.90 2.14 26.18
C VAL A 743 -6.96 3.24 26.21
N ALA A 744 -7.94 3.17 25.30
CA ALA A 744 -9.06 4.11 25.23
C ALA A 744 -8.61 5.58 25.24
N GLN A 745 -7.64 5.93 24.39
CA GLN A 745 -7.09 7.27 24.21
C GLN A 745 -6.58 7.88 25.52
N HIS A 746 -5.81 7.10 26.29
CA HIS A 746 -5.23 7.47 27.59
C HIS A 746 -6.26 7.73 28.71
N THR A 747 -7.51 7.29 28.56
CA THR A 747 -8.50 7.37 29.66
C THR A 747 -8.41 6.20 30.63
N LEU A 748 -7.88 5.05 30.17
CA LEU A 748 -7.75 3.82 30.96
C LEU A 748 -6.35 3.23 30.81
N MET A 749 -5.85 2.59 31.86
CA MET A 749 -4.66 1.74 31.84
C MET A 749 -5.09 0.29 31.95
N ASN A 750 -4.66 -0.53 31.00
CA ASN A 750 -4.84 -1.96 31.03
C ASN A 750 -3.79 -2.61 31.94
N VAL A 751 -4.21 -3.56 32.77
CA VAL A 751 -3.31 -4.31 33.67
C VAL A 751 -3.54 -5.80 33.47
N VAL A 752 -2.45 -6.55 33.29
CA VAL A 752 -2.45 -8.01 33.25
C VAL A 752 -1.34 -8.53 34.16
N ALA A 753 -1.74 -9.14 35.27
CA ALA A 753 -0.81 -9.72 36.24
C ALA A 753 -0.86 -11.25 36.14
N PHE A 754 0.24 -11.87 35.73
CA PHE A 754 0.38 -13.31 35.57
C PHE A 754 0.97 -13.93 36.82
N ALA A 755 0.37 -15.03 37.28
CA ALA A 755 0.79 -15.76 38.46
C ALA A 755 0.79 -17.27 38.19
N PRO A 756 1.65 -18.04 38.87
CA PRO A 756 1.72 -19.48 38.70
C PRO A 756 0.48 -20.14 39.31
N ALA A 757 -0.03 -21.16 38.65
CA ALA A 757 -1.16 -21.96 39.10
C ALA A 757 -0.78 -23.45 39.00
N PRO A 758 0.03 -23.95 39.96
CA PRO A 758 0.49 -25.34 39.94
C PRO A 758 -0.70 -26.29 40.14
N GLY A 759 -0.81 -27.30 39.27
CA GLY A 759 -1.89 -28.28 39.28
C GLY A 759 -2.82 -28.19 38.06
N ALA A 760 -3.81 -29.06 38.02
CA ALA A 760 -4.82 -29.07 36.97
C ALA A 760 -5.85 -27.95 37.20
N TRP A 761 -6.33 -27.34 36.12
CA TRP A 761 -7.45 -26.41 36.18
C TRP A 761 -8.76 -27.18 36.34
N THR A 762 -9.43 -27.03 37.49
CA THR A 762 -10.62 -27.82 37.85
C THR A 762 -11.95 -27.11 37.60
N HIS A 763 -11.95 -25.86 37.13
CA HIS A 763 -13.18 -25.15 36.79
C HIS A 763 -13.63 -25.47 35.36
N GLU A 764 -14.94 -25.61 35.16
CA GLU A 764 -15.55 -25.86 33.83
C GLU A 764 -15.26 -24.74 32.82
N ARG A 765 -15.23 -23.49 33.30
CA ARG A 765 -14.89 -22.31 32.48
C ARG A 765 -13.40 -21.98 32.64
N MET A 766 -12.82 -21.39 31.59
CA MET A 766 -11.44 -20.85 31.62
C MET A 766 -11.32 -19.55 32.43
N VAL A 767 -12.44 -19.07 32.97
CA VAL A 767 -12.51 -17.89 33.84
C VAL A 767 -13.18 -18.34 35.13
N ALA A 768 -12.57 -18.00 36.25
CA ALA A 768 -13.12 -18.23 37.57
C ALA A 768 -12.97 -16.96 38.41
N PRO A 769 -13.82 -16.73 39.41
CA PRO A 769 -13.62 -15.61 40.31
C PRO A 769 -12.30 -15.70 41.08
N ALA A 770 -11.66 -14.55 41.26
CA ALA A 770 -10.49 -14.37 42.10
C ALA A 770 -10.87 -13.68 43.42
N THR A 771 -10.18 -14.03 44.49
CA THR A 771 -10.27 -13.32 45.78
C THR A 771 -9.16 -12.28 45.89
N ALA A 772 -9.40 -11.24 46.69
CA ALA A 772 -8.36 -10.24 46.97
C ALA A 772 -7.14 -10.86 47.70
N GLU A 773 -7.37 -11.89 48.50
CA GLU A 773 -6.31 -12.63 49.20
C GLU A 773 -5.41 -13.39 48.21
N GLU A 774 -5.97 -14.07 47.21
CA GLU A 774 -5.20 -14.74 46.16
C GLU A 774 -4.28 -13.77 45.41
N VAL A 775 -4.79 -12.59 45.02
CA VAL A 775 -4.00 -11.57 44.33
C VAL A 775 -2.89 -11.02 45.22
N ARG A 776 -3.22 -10.69 46.48
CA ARG A 776 -2.22 -10.16 47.44
C ARG A 776 -1.15 -11.20 47.75
N ALA A 777 -1.51 -12.47 47.91
CA ALA A 777 -0.58 -13.54 48.18
C ALA A 777 0.40 -13.75 47.01
N ALA A 778 -0.09 -13.70 45.76
CA ALA A 778 0.74 -13.85 44.57
C ALA A 778 1.81 -12.75 44.43
N PHE A 779 1.52 -11.54 44.92
CA PHE A 779 2.40 -10.37 44.77
C PHE A 779 2.95 -9.80 46.11
N ALA A 780 2.85 -10.56 47.21
CA ALA A 780 3.25 -10.09 48.54
C ALA A 780 4.75 -9.70 48.63
N GLY A 781 5.62 -10.48 47.97
CA GLY A 781 7.07 -10.25 47.94
C GLY A 781 7.55 -9.25 46.88
N TRP A 782 6.65 -8.69 46.08
CA TRP A 782 6.96 -7.76 44.99
C TRP A 782 7.10 -6.33 45.48
N ARG A 783 7.76 -5.46 44.71
CA ARG A 783 8.03 -4.05 45.07
C ARG A 783 6.75 -3.21 45.27
N PRO A 784 6.84 -2.07 46.00
CA PRO A 784 5.69 -1.19 46.26
C PRO A 784 4.89 -0.81 45.01
N ALA A 785 5.53 -0.54 43.87
CA ALA A 785 4.85 -0.21 42.62
C ALA A 785 3.92 -1.34 42.12
N VAL A 786 4.39 -2.60 42.10
CA VAL A 786 3.56 -3.76 41.70
C VAL A 786 2.43 -4.02 42.69
N ARG A 787 2.67 -3.84 44.00
CA ARG A 787 1.62 -3.91 45.02
C ARG A 787 0.59 -2.79 44.86
N ALA A 788 1.00 -1.58 44.47
CA ALA A 788 0.10 -0.49 44.15
C ALA A 788 -0.77 -0.82 42.93
N ILE A 789 -0.18 -1.33 41.85
CA ILE A 789 -0.91 -1.73 40.63
C ILE A 789 -1.97 -2.81 40.94
N THR A 790 -1.57 -3.86 41.66
CA THR A 790 -2.50 -4.93 42.06
C THR A 790 -3.55 -4.43 43.06
N GLY A 791 -3.22 -3.46 43.91
CA GLY A 791 -4.19 -2.73 44.73
C GLY A 791 -5.22 -1.93 43.89
N LEU A 792 -4.79 -1.27 42.82
CA LEU A 792 -5.69 -0.55 41.90
C LEU A 792 -6.65 -1.51 41.19
N LEU A 793 -6.16 -2.69 40.77
CA LEU A 793 -6.99 -3.76 40.20
C LEU A 793 -8.09 -4.23 41.16
N LEU A 794 -7.75 -4.35 42.44
CA LEU A 794 -8.71 -4.70 43.49
C LEU A 794 -9.68 -3.54 43.80
N GLY A 795 -9.23 -2.28 43.68
CA GLY A 795 -10.02 -1.08 43.97
C GLY A 795 -10.46 -0.94 45.44
N ASP A 796 -11.41 -0.06 45.73
CA ASP A 796 -12.09 0.06 47.04
C ASP A 796 -13.04 -1.14 47.33
N ARG A 797 -13.04 -2.16 46.47
CA ARG A 797 -13.93 -3.33 46.48
C ARG A 797 -13.64 -4.30 47.65
N GLY A 798 -12.90 -3.83 48.65
CA GLY A 798 -12.54 -4.55 49.86
C GLY A 798 -13.47 -4.32 51.05
N VAL A 799 -14.37 -3.34 51.01
CA VAL A 799 -15.29 -3.05 52.13
C VAL A 799 -16.61 -2.53 51.56
N GLU A 800 -17.70 -3.29 51.74
CA GLU A 800 -19.09 -2.80 51.71
C GLU A 800 -19.61 -2.19 50.39
N ASP A 801 -19.81 -3.01 49.34
CA ASP A 801 -21.11 -3.14 48.63
C ASP A 801 -20.97 -4.07 47.43
N GLY A 802 -22.02 -4.84 47.13
CA GLY A 802 -22.02 -5.95 46.16
C GLY A 802 -21.84 -5.60 44.68
N GLY A 803 -20.73 -4.96 44.28
CA GLY A 803 -20.41 -4.58 42.89
C GLY A 803 -19.02 -5.01 42.39
N GLY A 804 -18.96 -6.16 41.70
CA GLY A 804 -17.89 -6.50 40.73
C GLY A 804 -16.72 -7.37 41.23
N ARG A 805 -16.91 -8.70 41.27
CA ARG A 805 -15.85 -9.71 41.50
C ARG A 805 -14.73 -9.55 40.46
N LEU A 806 -13.46 -9.52 40.89
CA LEU A 806 -12.31 -9.71 39.99
C LEU A 806 -12.28 -11.17 39.54
N ASP A 807 -11.95 -11.43 38.28
CA ASP A 807 -11.81 -12.77 37.75
C ASP A 807 -10.33 -13.14 37.52
N LYS A 808 -9.99 -14.40 37.79
CA LYS A 808 -8.75 -15.06 37.34
C LYS A 808 -9.02 -15.84 36.06
N TRP A 809 -8.18 -15.60 35.07
CA TRP A 809 -8.27 -16.18 33.74
C TRP A 809 -7.19 -17.25 33.59
N ALA A 810 -7.59 -18.50 33.46
CA ALA A 810 -6.67 -19.58 33.18
C ALA A 810 -6.07 -19.41 31.77
N ILE A 811 -4.76 -19.49 31.67
CA ILE A 811 -4.07 -19.39 30.39
C ILE A 811 -4.06 -20.78 29.74
N PHE A 812 -4.74 -20.89 28.61
CA PHE A 812 -4.77 -22.08 27.77
C PHE A 812 -4.17 -21.73 26.40
N ASP A 813 -3.49 -22.70 25.79
CA ASP A 813 -2.92 -22.56 24.45
C ASP A 813 -2.83 -23.93 23.75
N THR A 814 -2.34 -23.94 22.50
CA THR A 814 -2.15 -25.16 21.70
C THR A 814 -0.69 -25.65 21.72
N TYR A 815 0.06 -25.38 22.78
CA TYR A 815 1.50 -25.68 22.83
C TYR A 815 1.81 -27.17 22.93
N GLU A 816 1.15 -27.90 23.84
CA GLU A 816 1.46 -29.33 24.11
C GLU A 816 1.07 -30.23 22.93
N HIS A 817 -0.03 -29.90 22.27
CA HIS A 817 -0.60 -30.66 21.16
C HIS A 817 -0.89 -29.70 19.99
N PRO A 818 0.15 -29.23 19.27
CA PRO A 818 -0.04 -28.36 18.13
C PRO A 818 -0.76 -29.11 17.00
N ALA A 819 -1.64 -28.44 16.27
CA ALA A 819 -2.38 -29.06 15.19
C ALA A 819 -1.43 -29.58 14.09
N PRO A 820 -1.58 -30.83 13.63
CA PRO A 820 -0.72 -31.41 12.59
C PRO A 820 -0.96 -30.78 11.21
N THR A 821 -2.16 -30.23 11.00
CA THR A 821 -2.57 -29.47 9.82
C THR A 821 -3.58 -28.41 10.22
N TYR A 822 -3.63 -27.29 9.50
CA TYR A 822 -4.69 -26.29 9.58
C TYR A 822 -5.73 -26.43 8.49
N ALA A 823 -5.55 -27.34 7.53
CA ALA A 823 -6.46 -27.50 6.40
C ALA A 823 -6.61 -28.97 5.94
N SER A 824 -7.81 -29.31 5.48
CA SER A 824 -8.10 -30.56 4.78
C SER A 824 -9.27 -30.37 3.82
N GLY A 825 -9.09 -30.71 2.55
CA GLY A 825 -10.07 -30.40 1.50
C GLY A 825 -10.37 -28.90 1.44
N GLY A 826 -11.65 -28.53 1.36
CA GLY A 826 -12.12 -27.15 1.42
C GLY A 826 -12.42 -26.62 2.83
N VAL A 827 -11.86 -27.22 3.88
CA VAL A 827 -12.00 -26.74 5.27
C VAL A 827 -10.64 -26.34 5.84
N CYS A 828 -10.57 -25.20 6.52
CA CYS A 828 -9.40 -24.78 7.29
C CYS A 828 -9.76 -24.09 8.61
N ILE A 829 -8.75 -23.90 9.47
CA ILE A 829 -8.82 -23.13 10.72
C ILE A 829 -7.82 -21.97 10.70
N ALA A 830 -8.16 -20.85 11.34
CA ALA A 830 -7.35 -19.63 11.39
C ALA A 830 -7.46 -18.89 12.73
N GLY A 831 -6.46 -18.09 13.07
CA GLY A 831 -6.38 -17.40 14.36
C GLY A 831 -6.32 -18.37 15.54
N ASP A 832 -6.97 -18.03 16.65
CA ASP A 832 -6.96 -18.85 17.87
C ASP A 832 -7.52 -20.28 17.67
N ALA A 833 -8.35 -20.50 16.63
CA ALA A 833 -8.78 -21.83 16.26
C ALA A 833 -7.59 -22.71 15.82
N ALA A 834 -6.64 -22.14 15.09
CA ALA A 834 -5.44 -22.82 14.60
C ALA A 834 -4.30 -22.84 15.63
N HIS A 835 -4.05 -21.71 16.31
CA HIS A 835 -2.82 -21.50 17.07
C HIS A 835 -2.99 -20.56 18.27
N ALA A 836 -4.04 -20.77 19.07
CA ALA A 836 -4.19 -20.02 20.32
C ALA A 836 -2.89 -20.06 21.15
N ALA A 837 -2.32 -18.88 21.39
CA ALA A 837 -1.05 -18.70 22.07
C ALA A 837 -1.26 -18.11 23.46
N SER A 838 -0.38 -18.49 24.39
CA SER A 838 -0.24 -17.75 25.64
C SER A 838 0.09 -16.27 25.34
N PRO A 839 -0.49 -15.29 26.04
CA PRO A 839 -0.56 -13.91 25.58
C PRO A 839 0.69 -13.07 25.89
N HIS A 840 1.83 -13.70 26.20
CA HIS A 840 3.03 -13.02 26.70
C HIS A 840 3.73 -12.14 25.63
N HIS A 841 3.62 -12.49 24.35
CA HIS A 841 4.08 -11.63 23.25
C HIS A 841 3.08 -10.54 22.84
N GLY A 842 1.80 -10.67 23.24
CA GLY A 842 0.74 -9.76 22.77
C GLY A 842 0.46 -9.80 21.25
N ALA A 843 0.94 -10.83 20.53
CA ALA A 843 0.93 -10.86 19.06
C ALA A 843 -0.03 -11.89 18.43
N GLY A 844 -0.82 -12.62 19.22
CA GLY A 844 -1.71 -13.68 18.71
C GLY A 844 -2.77 -13.17 17.72
N ALA A 845 -3.43 -12.05 18.04
CA ALA A 845 -4.40 -11.44 17.14
C ALA A 845 -3.75 -10.96 15.83
N GLY A 846 -2.53 -10.38 15.90
CA GLY A 846 -1.77 -9.97 14.73
C GLY A 846 -1.45 -11.16 13.80
N ALA A 847 -1.02 -12.29 14.37
CA ALA A 847 -0.79 -13.52 13.61
C ALA A 847 -2.08 -14.08 12.97
N GLY A 848 -3.24 -13.89 13.62
CA GLY A 848 -4.53 -14.21 13.00
C GLY A 848 -4.90 -13.29 11.84
N ILE A 849 -4.53 -12.00 11.89
CA ILE A 849 -4.69 -11.10 10.73
C ILE A 849 -3.76 -11.51 9.57
N GLU A 850 -2.54 -11.95 9.87
CA GLU A 850 -1.65 -12.54 8.84
C GLU A 850 -2.28 -13.78 8.19
N ASP A 851 -2.96 -14.65 8.95
CA ASP A 851 -3.68 -15.80 8.40
C ASP A 851 -4.80 -15.38 7.45
N ALA A 852 -5.60 -14.39 7.86
CA ALA A 852 -6.68 -13.87 7.04
C ALA A 852 -6.14 -13.35 5.70
N LEU A 853 -4.97 -12.67 5.70
CA LEU A 853 -4.31 -12.22 4.48
C LEU A 853 -3.84 -13.40 3.63
N ALA A 854 -3.16 -14.37 4.22
CA ALA A 854 -2.69 -15.56 3.48
C ALA A 854 -3.85 -16.34 2.86
N LEU A 855 -4.96 -16.52 3.58
CA LEU A 855 -6.19 -17.12 3.07
C LEU A 855 -6.78 -16.31 1.92
N ALA A 856 -6.86 -14.98 2.06
CA ALA A 856 -7.34 -14.11 1.00
C ALA A 856 -6.48 -14.21 -0.26
N THR A 857 -5.16 -14.27 -0.12
CA THR A 857 -4.23 -14.46 -1.24
C THR A 857 -4.44 -15.78 -1.97
N VAL A 858 -4.47 -16.92 -1.25
CA VAL A 858 -4.58 -18.23 -1.92
C VAL A 858 -5.97 -18.49 -2.51
N LEU A 859 -7.02 -17.96 -1.88
CA LEU A 859 -8.40 -18.10 -2.40
C LEU A 859 -8.66 -17.18 -3.60
N GLU A 860 -8.01 -16.02 -3.68
CA GLU A 860 -8.02 -15.17 -4.88
C GLU A 860 -7.41 -15.89 -6.08
N LEU A 861 -6.27 -16.55 -5.92
CA LEU A 861 -5.67 -17.38 -6.97
C LEU A 861 -6.58 -18.55 -7.38
N ALA A 862 -7.29 -19.15 -6.42
CA ALA A 862 -8.26 -20.19 -6.72
C ALA A 862 -9.42 -19.65 -7.58
N VAL A 863 -9.93 -18.45 -7.28
CA VAL A 863 -10.97 -17.79 -8.08
C VAL A 863 -10.47 -17.50 -9.49
N GLU A 864 -9.30 -16.89 -9.64
CA GLU A 864 -8.67 -16.61 -10.94
C GLU A 864 -8.53 -17.89 -11.76
N ARG A 865 -8.11 -18.98 -11.11
CA ARG A 865 -7.92 -20.27 -11.77
C ARG A 865 -9.23 -20.89 -12.26
N LEU A 866 -10.30 -20.75 -11.49
CA LEU A 866 -11.63 -21.27 -11.83
C LEU A 866 -12.31 -20.45 -12.94
N GLN A 867 -11.96 -19.16 -13.08
CA GLN A 867 -12.50 -18.26 -14.09
C GLN A 867 -11.76 -18.28 -15.43
N GLY A 868 -10.53 -18.83 -15.50
CA GLY A 868 -9.75 -18.90 -16.74
C GLY A 868 -10.39 -19.75 -17.85
N ASP A 869 -10.19 -19.33 -19.11
CA ASP A 869 -10.81 -19.90 -20.33
C ASP A 869 -10.21 -21.25 -20.79
N ASP A 870 -9.11 -21.71 -20.19
CA ASP A 870 -8.46 -22.96 -20.58
C ASP A 870 -9.21 -24.20 -20.03
N ALA A 871 -10.17 -24.67 -20.82
CA ALA A 871 -10.97 -25.86 -20.54
C ALA A 871 -10.15 -27.16 -20.44
N SER A 872 -8.95 -27.21 -21.03
CA SER A 872 -8.09 -28.40 -21.03
C SER A 872 -7.33 -28.62 -19.71
N ASN A 873 -7.29 -27.58 -18.87
CA ASN A 873 -6.49 -27.55 -17.65
C ASN A 873 -7.37 -27.42 -16.39
N ARG A 874 -8.70 -27.37 -16.51
CA ARG A 874 -9.61 -27.08 -15.39
C ARG A 874 -9.72 -28.30 -14.45
N ARG A 875 -8.99 -28.30 -13.33
CA ARG A 875 -9.22 -29.23 -12.21
C ARG A 875 -10.63 -29.02 -11.65
N ARG A 876 -11.18 -30.05 -11.00
CA ARG A 876 -12.39 -29.95 -10.18
C ARG A 876 -12.29 -28.77 -9.20
N LYS A 877 -13.41 -28.12 -8.91
CA LYS A 877 -13.45 -26.92 -8.05
C LYS A 877 -12.98 -27.27 -6.65
N SER A 878 -13.42 -28.41 -6.12
CA SER A 878 -12.96 -28.96 -4.84
C SER A 878 -11.45 -29.15 -4.76
N ALA A 879 -10.82 -29.66 -5.82
CA ALA A 879 -9.36 -29.86 -5.88
C ALA A 879 -8.57 -28.54 -5.92
N THR A 880 -9.10 -27.52 -6.61
CA THR A 880 -8.49 -26.20 -6.67
C THR A 880 -8.55 -25.50 -5.31
N VAL A 881 -9.70 -25.58 -4.63
CA VAL A 881 -9.87 -25.08 -3.26
C VAL A 881 -8.94 -25.82 -2.29
N ALA A 882 -8.86 -27.14 -2.38
CA ALA A 882 -7.98 -27.93 -1.51
C ALA A 882 -6.50 -27.54 -1.67
N ALA A 883 -6.05 -27.30 -2.91
CA ALA A 883 -4.69 -26.82 -3.17
C ALA A 883 -4.43 -25.44 -2.55
N ALA A 884 -5.42 -24.54 -2.59
CA ALA A 884 -5.32 -23.22 -1.95
C ALA A 884 -5.19 -23.32 -0.43
N LEU A 885 -6.05 -24.12 0.21
CA LEU A 885 -5.99 -24.26 1.68
C LEU A 885 -4.75 -25.04 2.15
N ALA A 886 -4.24 -25.98 1.35
CA ALA A 886 -2.97 -26.64 1.60
C ALA A 886 -1.78 -25.66 1.49
N ALA A 887 -1.82 -24.73 0.55
CA ALA A 887 -0.82 -23.66 0.45
C ALA A 887 -0.84 -22.74 1.68
N TYR A 888 -2.04 -22.39 2.18
CA TYR A 888 -2.20 -21.66 3.43
C TYR A 888 -1.58 -22.42 4.62
N ASP A 889 -1.90 -23.71 4.80
CA ASP A 889 -1.31 -24.52 5.88
C ASP A 889 0.23 -24.51 5.82
N ALA A 890 0.77 -24.78 4.63
CA ALA A 890 2.21 -24.91 4.43
C ALA A 890 2.99 -23.65 4.81
N VAL A 891 2.45 -22.47 4.53
CA VAL A 891 3.13 -21.18 4.77
C VAL A 891 2.88 -20.66 6.19
N ARG A 892 1.74 -20.98 6.81
CA ARG A 892 1.35 -20.39 8.09
C ARG A 892 1.67 -21.25 9.30
N ARG A 893 1.64 -22.58 9.17
CA ARG A 893 1.69 -23.48 10.32
C ARG A 893 3.00 -23.38 11.09
N GLU A 894 4.15 -23.36 10.42
CA GLU A 894 5.44 -23.28 11.11
C GLU A 894 5.57 -21.97 11.92
N ARG A 895 5.28 -20.83 11.30
CA ARG A 895 5.38 -19.51 11.93
C ARG A 895 4.47 -19.37 13.13
N THR A 896 3.20 -19.75 12.99
CA THR A 896 2.20 -19.57 14.05
C THR A 896 2.42 -20.54 15.21
N GLN A 897 2.86 -21.77 14.95
CA GLN A 897 3.28 -22.67 16.02
C GLN A 897 4.59 -22.22 16.68
N TRP A 898 5.51 -21.60 15.93
CA TRP A 898 6.67 -20.95 16.53
C TRP A 898 6.22 -19.82 17.48
N LEU A 899 5.22 -19.02 17.12
CA LEU A 899 4.68 -17.99 18.01
C LEU A 899 4.12 -18.59 19.31
N VAL A 900 3.31 -19.66 19.22
CA VAL A 900 2.78 -20.37 20.39
C VAL A 900 3.91 -20.85 21.31
N ARG A 901 4.95 -21.48 20.74
CA ARG A 901 6.13 -21.90 21.50
C ARG A 901 6.88 -20.73 22.11
N SER A 902 7.14 -19.72 21.31
CA SER A 902 7.89 -18.52 21.70
C SER A 902 7.18 -17.75 22.82
N SER A 903 5.85 -17.77 22.86
CA SER A 903 5.06 -17.17 23.94
C SER A 903 5.30 -17.84 25.30
N ARG A 904 5.40 -19.18 25.36
CA ARG A 904 5.75 -19.89 26.61
C ARG A 904 7.21 -19.71 27.00
N GLU A 905 8.11 -19.54 26.04
CA GLU A 905 9.53 -19.33 26.35
C GLU A 905 9.82 -17.91 26.82
N VAL A 906 9.19 -16.89 26.22
CA VAL A 906 9.41 -15.50 26.64
C VAL A 906 8.85 -15.22 28.04
N SER A 907 7.77 -15.91 28.45
CA SER A 907 7.26 -15.79 29.82
C SER A 907 8.29 -16.24 30.85
N LYS A 908 9.02 -17.33 30.57
CA LYS A 908 10.15 -17.77 31.42
C LYS A 908 11.24 -16.72 31.50
N THR A 909 11.49 -15.96 30.43
CA THR A 909 12.45 -14.84 30.45
C THR A 909 11.95 -13.70 31.35
N TYR A 910 10.66 -13.34 31.28
CA TYR A 910 10.05 -12.37 32.21
C TYR A 910 10.03 -12.86 33.66
N GLU A 911 9.97 -14.17 33.86
CA GLU A 911 9.86 -14.83 35.15
C GLU A 911 11.21 -15.24 35.77
N TRP A 912 12.32 -14.84 35.12
CA TRP A 912 13.70 -15.22 35.46
C TRP A 912 13.95 -16.73 35.58
N ALA A 913 13.14 -17.52 34.87
CA ALA A 913 13.18 -18.97 34.84
C ALA A 913 13.82 -19.53 33.55
N ASN A 914 14.18 -18.66 32.59
CA ASN A 914 14.89 -19.07 31.38
C ASN A 914 16.33 -19.49 31.74
N PRO A 915 16.75 -20.74 31.50
CA PRO A 915 18.07 -21.24 31.88
C PRO A 915 19.23 -20.57 31.14
N ASP A 916 19.00 -20.05 29.93
CA ASP A 916 20.03 -19.40 29.11
C ASP A 916 20.29 -17.96 29.56
N CYS A 917 19.27 -17.30 30.11
CA CYS A 917 19.32 -15.90 30.53
C CYS A 917 19.50 -15.73 32.05
N GLY A 918 18.81 -16.53 32.86
CA GLY A 918 18.70 -16.33 34.31
C GLY A 918 18.15 -14.95 34.64
N THR A 919 18.86 -14.20 35.50
CA THR A 919 18.55 -12.81 35.85
C THR A 919 19.46 -11.79 35.14
N ASP A 920 20.22 -12.20 34.12
CA ASP A 920 21.15 -11.34 33.39
C ASP A 920 20.40 -10.40 32.44
N PRO A 921 20.40 -9.08 32.67
CA PRO A 921 19.60 -8.14 31.89
C PRO A 921 19.96 -8.11 30.39
N GLU A 922 21.23 -8.28 30.03
CA GLU A 922 21.67 -8.23 28.64
C GLU A 922 21.23 -9.49 27.88
N LYS A 923 21.34 -10.66 28.52
CA LYS A 923 20.88 -11.92 27.93
C LYS A 923 19.36 -11.95 27.80
N CYS A 924 18.64 -11.48 28.81
CA CYS A 924 17.18 -11.35 28.75
C CYS A 924 16.76 -10.40 27.63
N LEU A 925 17.38 -9.22 27.53
CA LEU A 925 17.09 -8.26 26.47
C LEU A 925 17.32 -8.88 25.09
N ARG A 926 18.44 -9.58 24.88
CA ARG A 926 18.75 -10.21 23.58
C ARG A 926 17.75 -11.31 23.19
N ASP A 927 17.31 -12.14 24.13
CA ASP A 927 16.27 -13.16 23.88
C ASP A 927 14.94 -12.49 23.51
N ILE A 928 14.52 -11.49 24.30
CA ILE A 928 13.28 -10.76 24.07
C ILE A 928 13.32 -10.02 22.72
N GLU A 929 14.40 -9.30 22.44
CA GLU A 929 14.61 -8.54 21.19
C GLU A 929 14.57 -9.48 19.98
N TRP A 930 15.28 -10.61 20.01
CA TRP A 930 15.29 -11.57 18.91
C TRP A 930 13.88 -12.12 18.62
N ARG A 931 13.12 -12.49 19.66
CA ARG A 931 11.75 -12.99 19.51
C ARG A 931 10.81 -11.90 19.00
N ALA A 932 10.90 -10.71 19.59
CA ALA A 932 10.12 -9.55 19.21
C ALA A 932 10.35 -9.20 17.74
N HIS A 933 11.59 -9.03 17.31
CA HIS A 933 11.93 -8.69 15.93
C HIS A 933 11.50 -9.75 14.92
N LYS A 934 11.55 -11.04 15.26
CA LYS A 934 11.02 -12.11 14.40
C LYS A 934 9.49 -12.04 14.22
N ILE A 935 8.77 -11.44 15.17
CA ILE A 935 7.34 -11.14 15.06
C ILE A 935 7.13 -9.84 14.27
N TRP A 936 7.84 -8.76 14.65
CA TRP A 936 7.60 -7.40 14.19
C TRP A 936 8.09 -7.13 12.77
N HIS A 937 9.14 -7.83 12.33
CA HIS A 937 9.75 -7.68 11.00
C HIS A 937 9.49 -8.91 10.13
N PHE A 938 8.28 -9.48 10.24
CA PHE A 938 7.90 -10.60 9.41
C PHE A 938 7.72 -10.16 7.96
N ASP A 939 8.30 -10.91 7.02
CA ASP A 939 8.20 -10.62 5.60
C ASP A 939 6.80 -11.01 5.05
N ILE A 940 5.90 -10.02 5.01
CA ILE A 940 4.52 -10.21 4.53
C ILE A 940 4.50 -10.48 3.03
N GLU A 941 5.34 -9.80 2.26
CA GLU A 941 5.42 -9.98 0.81
C GLU A 941 5.98 -11.36 0.45
N GLY A 942 7.05 -11.77 1.15
CA GLY A 942 7.60 -13.12 1.08
C GLY A 942 6.57 -14.18 1.42
N MET A 943 5.77 -13.99 2.49
CA MET A 943 4.67 -14.90 2.82
C MET A 943 3.66 -15.04 1.67
N MET A 944 3.24 -13.92 1.06
CA MET A 944 2.29 -13.94 -0.06
C MET A 944 2.90 -14.59 -1.31
N ALA A 945 4.19 -14.36 -1.58
CA ALA A 945 4.91 -14.98 -2.68
C ALA A 945 5.07 -16.49 -2.47
N GLU A 946 5.42 -16.92 -1.26
CA GLU A 946 5.51 -18.33 -0.89
C GLU A 946 4.15 -19.02 -0.99
N ALA A 947 3.07 -18.35 -0.56
CA ALA A 947 1.71 -18.87 -0.69
C ALA A 947 1.31 -19.08 -2.17
N LYS A 948 1.67 -18.14 -3.05
CA LYS A 948 1.48 -18.27 -4.51
C LYS A 948 2.26 -19.47 -5.08
N ALA A 949 3.53 -19.61 -4.70
CA ALA A 949 4.38 -20.72 -5.14
C ALA A 949 3.88 -22.07 -4.61
N ALA A 950 3.46 -22.14 -3.35
CA ALA A 950 2.90 -23.32 -2.73
C ALA A 950 1.58 -23.73 -3.41
N PHE A 951 0.71 -22.76 -3.75
CA PHE A 951 -0.52 -23.02 -4.50
C PHE A 951 -0.23 -23.69 -5.85
N ALA A 952 0.70 -23.16 -6.64
CA ALA A 952 1.10 -23.76 -7.92
C ALA A 952 1.64 -25.19 -7.75
N ARG A 953 2.41 -25.43 -6.69
CA ARG A 953 2.96 -26.76 -6.35
C ARG A 953 1.85 -27.76 -6.01
N PHE A 954 0.94 -27.41 -5.10
CA PHE A 954 -0.18 -28.28 -4.70
C PHE A 954 -1.18 -28.50 -5.84
N LEU A 955 -1.34 -27.52 -6.72
CA LEU A 955 -2.14 -27.66 -7.94
C LEU A 955 -1.50 -28.60 -8.98
N SER A 956 -0.19 -28.84 -8.91
CA SER A 956 0.54 -29.73 -9.83
C SER A 956 0.71 -31.16 -9.29
N ALA A 957 0.53 -31.37 -7.98
CA ALA A 957 0.65 -32.69 -7.36
C ALA A 957 -0.47 -33.63 -7.85
N PRO A 958 -0.17 -34.87 -8.28
CA PRO A 958 -1.21 -35.86 -8.59
C PRO A 958 -2.07 -36.10 -7.35
N SER A 959 -3.39 -36.15 -7.50
CA SER A 959 -4.29 -36.46 -6.39
C SER A 959 -3.95 -37.86 -5.87
N GLU A 960 -3.39 -37.95 -4.65
CA GLU A 960 -3.35 -39.22 -3.94
C GLU A 960 -4.80 -39.66 -3.71
N SER A 961 -5.13 -40.82 -4.26
CA SER A 961 -6.43 -41.49 -4.20
C SER A 961 -6.70 -42.10 -2.84
#